data_AF-A0AAE9A4N8-F1
#
_entry.id   AF-A0AAE9A4N8-F1
#
_cell.length_a   1.000
_cell.length_b   1.000
_cell.length_c   1.000
_cell.angle_alpha   90.00
_cell.angle_beta   90.00
_cell.angle_gamma   90.00
#
_symmetry.space_group_name_H-M   'P 1'
#
loop_
_entity.id
_entity.type
_entity.pdbx_description
1 polymer ?
#
loop_
_entity_poly.entity_id
_entity_poly.type
_entity_poly.pdbx_seq_one_letter_code
_entity_poly.pdbx_strand_id
1 'polypeptide(L)'
;MRLDFDTLGCLYLFAIPFVVQPFLSCWLTPYVNDDDVSGYVDERFQSVLEAFRRNFGQGEERDGAAFAVYYKGQEVVNLWGGYADKESQRKWKEDTKTVMFSASKAISSIVIAIMVDRGYLNYDDRIIEYWPEYGKYGKNGTTVEDVLSHKAGLPYLSDTVSIEDVKNGWKIMEKVENSVPAWTPGTASGYHAVTFGFILDGLVRKADPQGRDIKAFFEEEIAQPYDLDIQIGAKKSEAPYLTRLTMPSLWEFTRDIIKDPKILIMLGLMYVRFDTLVDKMRSNPDWLLVNYDTMVLNDPEIVSLNLPAVTAVANVRDVSRLLSMIVEKEIISNTTLLEISEPTLNSWHLEKVTIWPVIKGHGFFYEKHPLVPGAFTFGHPGYGGQFVHMDTESQISITYLSNGLKTGTGELCGTYMRLFNEVYNSVRRIEEDNGYILKMGTPHGSTMFTSPMAFSIDESKLCFNKTHFNRDDFNVERFMNLARQKADLKTIQQDLRLYLKSVQNSMIELINDDYADFVHLSSNLVSLQESLNKIELDVNRNWKEFEDSTKESLGMAERIEQKCNELSSNREKQAELRDRVAFLCVIEKLSEMLRRPPKSCSVLWLQKAANFVVELKSTSLSYQYSEEEKNAEAIVLSKLDTVLCEEGVRSASTDCQNLPLILPILTLTGNSHSLTAHLVSDLLYPKFVVEDEKKSQLERLEQVYQNVQMMRNTWAEKLGHHFREKIRSFLDDTLLTFALTFIDKCMGTVAVPSDTRLFHQCFIATQRFINSWPSAPSCRTLLKSLRDKFNLLVYFKLETHKFNKKIDQLLLPEKFEVCDKIDGEDFHFETSKSIFAAIEHVWSDGVYLEPIVDKLWDFTLRMLLKHYSWSQSIKNYLVEEKRDWMLMLLLRSDTEKLHQAVFDHALETMWGKLHDLSVDTAPFGQCLTKHGRAVDTFCEQLDADVLSFFSDALHRELSQVSDVPKQYRWTKRAPPTSHSKYTTSAIEMIKNFQEEIEKEEHPNVEKMIKDVSHTALCYFVGKAKEVQDGVEATGSSLSRFKRKTTPESGASVSDDDKIKCQIYHDAKFLLESAESLGVTAGDVDGLRGVVDRFKIKKENESVVPVVQTVAEAEKVGNKNDDF
;
A
#
# COMPACT_ATOMS: atom_id res chain seq x y z
N MET A 1 30.68 36.73 19.11
CA MET A 1 29.59 37.31 19.94
C MET A 1 29.62 36.62 21.29
N ARG A 2 29.93 37.35 22.37
CA ARG A 2 29.70 36.85 23.73
C ARG A 2 28.21 37.02 24.01
N LEU A 3 27.52 35.91 24.23
CA LEU A 3 26.13 35.92 24.67
C LEU A 3 26.09 36.40 26.12
N ASP A 4 25.20 37.34 26.37
CA ASP A 4 24.88 37.96 27.65
C ASP A 4 24.31 36.91 28.63
N PHE A 5 24.73 36.99 29.89
CA PHE A 5 24.30 36.13 31.00
C PHE A 5 22.78 36.17 31.24
N ASP A 6 22.11 37.28 30.95
CA ASP A 6 20.66 37.43 31.12
C ASP A 6 19.88 36.69 30.03
N THR A 7 20.48 36.51 28.85
CA THR A 7 19.89 35.72 27.76
C THR A 7 20.02 34.21 28.04
N LEU A 8 21.14 33.79 28.64
CA LEU A 8 21.29 32.43 29.16
C LEU A 8 20.35 32.17 30.35
N GLY A 9 20.17 33.13 31.25
CA GLY A 9 19.23 33.03 32.37
C GLY A 9 17.78 32.82 31.94
N CYS A 10 17.32 33.52 30.90
CA CYS A 10 15.98 33.33 30.34
C CYS A 10 15.80 31.98 29.62
N LEU A 11 16.83 31.50 28.91
CA LEU A 11 16.83 30.15 28.32
C LEU A 11 16.81 29.06 29.39
N TYR A 12 17.50 29.25 30.51
CA TYR A 12 17.47 28.35 31.65
C TYR A 12 16.11 28.36 32.38
N LEU A 13 15.48 29.51 32.57
CA LEU A 13 14.16 29.63 33.22
C LEU A 13 12.99 29.07 32.41
N PHE A 14 13.07 29.09 31.07
CA PHE A 14 12.08 28.45 30.19
C PHE A 14 12.38 26.97 29.90
N ALA A 15 13.64 26.56 29.91
CA ALA A 15 14.00 25.16 29.71
C ALA A 15 13.75 24.29 30.95
N ILE A 16 13.86 24.83 32.18
CA ILE A 16 13.67 24.03 33.40
C ILE A 16 12.23 23.47 33.53
N PRO A 17 11.13 24.21 33.30
CA PRO A 17 9.80 23.61 33.32
C PRO A 17 9.57 22.60 32.19
N PHE A 18 10.20 22.76 31.02
CA PHE A 18 9.98 21.87 29.87
C PHE A 18 10.94 20.68 29.78
N VAL A 19 12.11 20.75 30.44
CA VAL A 19 13.14 19.73 30.44
C VAL A 19 13.26 19.06 31.82
N VAL A 20 13.11 19.83 32.90
CA VAL A 20 13.33 19.35 34.27
C VAL A 20 12.02 18.91 34.94
N GLN A 21 10.85 19.49 34.60
CA GLN A 21 9.55 19.01 35.11
C GLN A 21 9.14 17.61 34.63
N PRO A 22 9.40 17.19 33.36
CA PRO A 22 9.20 15.81 32.93
C PRO A 22 10.17 14.84 33.61
N PHE A 23 11.41 15.28 33.86
CA PHE A 23 12.40 14.50 34.59
C PHE A 23 12.04 14.38 36.08
N LEU A 24 11.57 15.45 36.72
CA LEU A 24 11.09 15.41 38.11
C LEU A 24 9.79 14.61 38.23
N SER A 25 8.84 14.69 37.29
CA SER A 25 7.60 13.91 37.36
C SER A 25 7.81 12.42 37.12
N CYS A 26 8.80 12.04 36.30
CA CYS A 26 9.24 10.65 36.14
C CYS A 26 10.03 10.08 37.32
N TRP A 27 10.66 10.93 38.16
CA TRP A 27 11.51 10.49 39.28
C TRP A 27 10.93 10.72 40.68
N LEU A 28 10.00 11.66 40.84
CA LEU A 28 9.46 12.08 42.15
C LEU A 28 8.00 11.74 42.37
N THR A 29 7.32 11.05 41.45
CA THR A 29 5.96 10.55 41.75
C THR A 29 6.07 9.39 42.75
N PRO A 30 5.65 9.58 44.02
CA PRO A 30 5.50 8.47 44.92
C PRO A 30 4.36 7.59 44.37
N TYR A 31 4.47 6.28 44.55
CA TYR A 31 3.39 5.34 44.31
C TYR A 31 2.11 5.85 44.99
N VAL A 32 1.07 6.11 44.20
CA VAL A 32 -0.29 6.35 44.70
C VAL A 32 -1.16 5.22 44.19
N ASN A 33 -1.70 4.44 45.13
CA ASN A 33 -2.83 3.55 44.89
C ASN A 33 -4.00 4.42 44.43
N ASP A 34 -4.41 4.25 43.17
CA ASP A 34 -5.74 4.67 42.76
C ASP A 34 -6.70 3.56 43.22
N ASP A 35 -7.55 3.86 44.20
CA ASP A 35 -8.57 2.94 44.71
C ASP A 35 -9.75 2.77 43.73
N ASP A 36 -9.75 3.48 42.59
CA ASP A 36 -10.82 3.52 41.60
C ASP A 36 -10.74 2.38 40.54
N VAL A 37 -9.98 1.32 40.86
CA VAL A 37 -9.92 0.05 40.11
C VAL A 37 -10.84 -0.98 40.77
N SER A 38 -11.72 -1.58 39.97
CA SER A 38 -12.67 -2.61 40.39
C SER A 38 -12.41 -3.92 39.65
N GLY A 39 -12.94 -5.01 40.19
CA GLY A 39 -12.95 -6.32 39.53
C GLY A 39 -12.43 -7.45 40.40
N TYR A 40 -12.13 -8.56 39.75
CA TYR A 40 -11.67 -9.80 40.35
C TYR A 40 -10.21 -10.09 39.97
N VAL A 41 -9.44 -10.58 40.94
CA VAL A 41 -8.08 -11.09 40.73
C VAL A 41 -7.84 -12.27 41.68
N ASP A 42 -7.40 -13.38 41.14
CA ASP A 42 -6.92 -14.53 41.91
C ASP A 42 -5.67 -14.15 42.73
N GLU A 43 -5.54 -14.67 43.94
CA GLU A 43 -4.44 -14.36 44.86
C GLU A 43 -3.06 -14.56 44.21
N ARG A 44 -2.93 -15.54 43.32
CA ARG A 44 -1.67 -15.86 42.62
C ARG A 44 -1.27 -14.78 41.59
N PHE A 45 -2.20 -13.93 41.18
CA PHE A 45 -2.03 -12.89 40.16
C PHE A 45 -2.11 -11.47 40.74
N GLN A 46 -1.98 -11.29 42.06
CA GLN A 46 -2.08 -9.97 42.71
C GLN A 46 -1.12 -8.91 42.14
N SER A 47 0.07 -9.31 41.65
CA SER A 47 1.00 -8.36 41.02
C SER A 47 0.44 -7.71 39.74
N VAL A 48 -0.51 -8.37 39.07
CA VAL A 48 -1.23 -7.82 37.92
C VAL A 48 -2.17 -6.68 38.34
N LEU A 49 -2.87 -6.82 39.46
CA LEU A 49 -3.71 -5.74 40.01
C LEU A 49 -2.87 -4.52 40.38
N GLU A 50 -1.73 -4.72 41.01
CA GLU A 50 -0.79 -3.65 41.35
C GLU A 50 -0.25 -2.94 40.10
N ALA A 51 0.08 -3.70 39.05
CA ALA A 51 0.50 -3.15 37.77
C ALA A 51 -0.61 -2.36 37.08
N PHE A 52 -1.86 -2.84 37.14
CA PHE A 52 -3.01 -2.14 36.58
C PHE A 52 -3.29 -0.83 37.30
N ARG A 53 -3.32 -0.84 38.63
CA ARG A 53 -3.42 0.38 39.47
C ARG A 53 -2.28 1.37 39.17
N ARG A 54 -1.07 0.86 38.94
CA ARG A 54 0.09 1.69 38.58
C ARG A 54 -0.11 2.41 37.25
N ASN A 55 -0.74 1.78 36.25
CA ASN A 55 -1.02 2.45 34.98
C ASN A 55 -1.91 3.70 35.20
N PHE A 56 -2.91 3.64 36.07
CA PHE A 56 -3.74 4.80 36.46
C PHE A 56 -2.97 5.81 37.33
N GLY A 57 -2.32 5.36 38.40
CA GLY A 57 -1.59 6.23 39.34
C GLY A 57 -0.43 7.01 38.70
N GLN A 58 0.16 6.49 37.61
CA GLN A 58 1.19 7.19 36.82
C GLN A 58 0.62 8.08 35.71
N GLY A 59 -0.71 8.17 35.57
CA GLY A 59 -1.40 8.91 34.53
C GLY A 59 -1.18 8.34 33.12
N GLU A 60 -0.81 7.06 33.00
CA GLU A 60 -0.68 6.37 31.71
C GLU A 60 -2.06 5.90 31.20
N GLU A 61 -2.98 5.57 32.11
CA GLU A 61 -4.42 5.45 31.84
C GLU A 61 -5.15 6.75 32.17
N ARG A 62 -5.36 7.60 31.15
CA ARG A 62 -6.03 8.91 31.30
C ARG A 62 -7.54 8.81 31.51
N ASP A 63 -8.17 7.86 30.82
CA ASP A 63 -9.61 7.74 30.71
C ASP A 63 -10.07 6.45 31.41
N GLY A 64 -10.36 5.39 30.68
CA GLY A 64 -10.68 4.09 31.25
C GLY A 64 -10.07 2.94 30.47
N ALA A 65 -9.91 1.82 31.17
CA ALA A 65 -9.36 0.60 30.61
C ALA A 65 -9.94 -0.61 31.34
N ALA A 66 -9.85 -1.77 30.69
CA ALA A 66 -10.15 -3.05 31.28
C ALA A 66 -9.14 -4.12 30.82
N PHE A 67 -8.99 -5.16 31.64
CA PHE A 67 -8.03 -6.23 31.44
C PHE A 67 -8.59 -7.55 31.97
N ALA A 68 -8.61 -8.59 31.14
CA ALA A 68 -9.03 -9.93 31.54
C ALA A 68 -7.98 -10.97 31.15
N VAL A 69 -7.88 -12.00 31.99
CA VAL A 69 -6.98 -13.15 31.81
C VAL A 69 -7.70 -14.42 32.20
N TYR A 70 -7.66 -15.40 31.31
CA TYR A 70 -8.00 -16.78 31.64
C TYR A 70 -6.72 -17.61 31.65
N TYR A 71 -6.58 -18.48 32.66
CA TYR A 71 -5.47 -19.41 32.78
C TYR A 71 -6.04 -20.81 33.01
N LYS A 72 -5.73 -21.74 32.10
CA LYS A 72 -6.23 -23.13 32.09
C LYS A 72 -7.77 -23.19 32.16
N GLY A 73 -8.42 -22.42 31.29
CA GLY A 73 -9.88 -22.32 31.21
C GLY A 73 -10.57 -21.56 32.36
N GLN A 74 -9.85 -21.03 33.35
CA GLN A 74 -10.43 -20.32 34.50
C GLN A 74 -10.18 -18.82 34.42
N GLU A 75 -11.21 -18.01 34.67
CA GLU A 75 -11.06 -16.55 34.86
C GLU A 75 -10.21 -16.31 36.11
N VAL A 76 -9.00 -15.78 35.93
CA VAL A 76 -8.06 -15.47 37.04
C VAL A 76 -7.88 -13.98 37.24
N VAL A 77 -8.15 -13.17 36.22
CA VAL A 77 -8.15 -11.70 36.30
C VAL A 77 -9.30 -11.17 35.47
N ASN A 78 -10.09 -10.26 36.04
CA ASN A 78 -11.01 -9.39 35.31
C ASN A 78 -11.08 -8.05 36.03
N LEU A 79 -10.36 -7.05 35.51
CA LEU A 79 -10.18 -5.75 36.12
C LEU A 79 -10.66 -4.65 35.19
N TRP A 80 -11.22 -3.58 35.77
CA TRP A 80 -11.56 -2.37 35.05
C TRP A 80 -11.42 -1.13 35.94
N GLY A 81 -11.26 0.03 35.33
CA GLY A 81 -11.10 1.28 36.07
C GLY A 81 -11.29 2.51 35.20
N GLY A 82 -11.46 3.66 35.87
CA GLY A 82 -11.58 4.95 35.20
C GLY A 82 -12.95 5.19 34.56
N TYR A 83 -12.96 5.87 33.41
CA TYR A 83 -14.18 6.39 32.77
C TYR A 83 -14.45 5.74 31.42
N ALA A 84 -15.68 5.25 31.22
CA ALA A 84 -16.19 4.90 29.90
C ALA A 84 -16.40 6.15 29.03
N ASP A 85 -16.79 7.26 29.66
CA ASP A 85 -16.82 8.59 29.05
C ASP A 85 -16.54 9.65 30.11
N LYS A 86 -15.38 10.31 29.98
CA LYS A 86 -14.89 11.29 30.95
C LYS A 86 -15.66 12.61 30.88
N GLU A 87 -16.17 12.98 29.70
CA GLU A 87 -16.94 14.23 29.51
C GLU A 87 -18.28 14.14 30.25
N SER A 88 -18.95 12.99 30.17
CA SER A 88 -20.21 12.73 30.88
C SER A 88 -20.04 12.13 32.29
N GLN A 89 -18.79 11.99 32.76
CA GLN A 89 -18.44 11.36 34.05
C GLN A 89 -18.96 9.91 34.21
N ARG A 90 -19.24 9.22 33.10
CA ARG A 90 -19.68 7.83 33.12
C ARG A 90 -18.49 6.91 33.41
N LYS A 91 -18.51 6.28 34.58
CA LYS A 91 -17.50 5.31 35.01
C LYS A 91 -17.51 4.04 34.15
N TRP A 92 -16.33 3.45 33.99
CA TRP A 92 -16.19 2.14 33.38
C TRP A 92 -16.76 1.07 34.33
N LYS A 93 -17.51 0.11 33.77
CA LYS A 93 -18.10 -1.03 34.48
C LYS A 93 -17.65 -2.35 33.86
N GLU A 94 -17.90 -3.45 34.56
CA GLU A 94 -17.58 -4.82 34.13
C GLU A 94 -18.04 -5.14 32.70
N ASP A 95 -19.24 -4.70 32.34
CA ASP A 95 -19.92 -4.94 31.06
C ASP A 95 -19.70 -3.83 30.02
N THR A 96 -18.83 -2.87 30.30
CA THR A 96 -18.58 -1.75 29.39
C THR A 96 -17.87 -2.22 28.12
N LYS A 97 -18.50 -1.96 26.98
CA LYS A 97 -17.96 -2.27 25.64
C LYS A 97 -17.19 -1.12 25.04
N THR A 98 -16.09 -1.43 24.37
CA THR A 98 -15.31 -0.47 23.57
C THR A 98 -14.93 -1.04 22.21
N VAL A 99 -14.48 -0.19 21.30
CA VAL A 99 -14.05 -0.55 19.95
C VAL A 99 -12.67 -1.20 19.99
N MET A 100 -12.54 -2.35 19.34
CA MET A 100 -11.32 -3.17 19.33
C MET A 100 -10.32 -2.76 18.22
N PHE A 101 -10.73 -1.93 17.26
CA PHE A 101 -9.93 -1.57 16.09
C PHE A 101 -9.39 -2.82 15.37
N SER A 102 -8.09 -2.87 15.06
CA SER A 102 -7.47 -4.00 14.38
C SER A 102 -7.45 -5.30 15.19
N ALA A 103 -7.65 -5.26 16.51
CA ALA A 103 -7.80 -6.50 17.28
C ALA A 103 -9.04 -7.31 16.83
N SER A 104 -10.01 -6.67 16.16
CA SER A 104 -11.14 -7.33 15.47
C SER A 104 -10.70 -8.38 14.43
N LYS A 105 -9.48 -8.27 13.89
CA LYS A 105 -8.94 -9.25 12.93
C LYS A 105 -8.74 -10.61 13.58
N ALA A 106 -8.43 -10.68 14.87
CA ALA A 106 -8.38 -11.96 15.58
C ALA A 106 -9.74 -12.66 15.55
N ILE A 107 -10.83 -11.91 15.77
CA ILE A 107 -12.20 -12.43 15.69
C ILE A 107 -12.53 -12.92 14.29
N SER A 108 -12.20 -12.12 13.26
CA SER A 108 -12.39 -12.50 11.86
C SER A 108 -11.59 -13.76 11.50
N SER A 109 -10.39 -13.91 12.06
CA SER A 109 -9.50 -15.05 11.81
C SER A 109 -9.99 -16.32 12.52
N ILE A 110 -10.56 -16.19 13.71
CA ILE A 110 -11.25 -17.29 14.42
C ILE A 110 -12.45 -17.79 13.58
N VAL A 111 -13.21 -16.90 12.94
CA VAL A 111 -14.29 -17.32 12.02
C VAL A 111 -13.72 -18.19 10.91
N ILE A 112 -12.63 -17.77 10.27
CA ILE A 112 -11.99 -18.56 9.22
C ILE A 112 -11.46 -19.90 9.76
N ALA A 113 -10.82 -19.92 10.93
CA ALA A 113 -10.36 -21.15 11.56
C ALA A 113 -11.50 -22.14 11.84
N ILE A 114 -12.68 -21.65 12.28
CA ILE A 114 -13.87 -22.48 12.47
C ILE A 114 -14.42 -23.00 11.14
N MET A 115 -14.42 -22.18 10.09
CA MET A 115 -14.81 -22.63 8.76
C MET A 115 -13.86 -23.71 8.22
N VAL A 116 -12.55 -23.61 8.52
CA VAL A 116 -11.56 -24.64 8.21
C VAL A 116 -11.82 -25.92 8.99
N ASP A 117 -12.00 -25.80 10.30
CA ASP A 117 -12.26 -26.96 11.18
C ASP A 117 -13.51 -27.74 10.77
N ARG A 118 -14.54 -27.02 10.27
CA ARG A 118 -15.79 -27.60 9.78
C ARG A 118 -15.74 -28.06 8.33
N GLY A 119 -14.63 -27.85 7.63
CA GLY A 119 -14.42 -28.27 6.24
C GLY A 119 -15.18 -27.45 5.20
N TYR A 120 -15.56 -26.20 5.51
CA TYR A 120 -16.12 -25.27 4.52
C TYR A 120 -15.06 -24.70 3.57
N LEU A 121 -13.82 -24.58 4.04
CA LEU A 121 -12.66 -24.17 3.26
C LEU A 121 -11.36 -24.68 3.87
N ASN A 122 -10.24 -24.62 3.16
CA ASN A 122 -8.89 -24.86 3.70
C ASN A 122 -7.99 -23.64 3.50
N TYR A 123 -6.91 -23.54 4.28
CA TYR A 123 -5.96 -22.43 4.18
C TYR A 123 -5.24 -22.36 2.82
N ASP A 124 -4.94 -23.52 2.22
CA ASP A 124 -4.26 -23.61 0.92
C ASP A 124 -5.20 -23.46 -0.30
N ASP A 125 -6.51 -23.43 -0.08
CA ASP A 125 -7.48 -23.31 -1.16
C ASP A 125 -7.35 -21.93 -1.82
N ARG A 126 -7.52 -21.89 -3.14
CA ARG A 126 -7.51 -20.61 -3.86
C ARG A 126 -8.83 -19.90 -3.64
N ILE A 127 -8.78 -18.59 -3.42
CA ILE A 127 -9.99 -17.77 -3.25
C ILE A 127 -10.96 -17.95 -4.42
N ILE A 128 -10.44 -18.14 -5.64
CA ILE A 128 -11.25 -18.33 -6.86
C ILE A 128 -12.08 -19.61 -6.88
N GLU A 129 -11.81 -20.59 -6.01
CA GLU A 129 -12.60 -21.81 -5.90
C GLU A 129 -13.98 -21.54 -5.29
N TYR A 130 -14.07 -20.52 -4.42
CA TYR A 130 -15.31 -20.03 -3.81
C TYR A 130 -15.84 -18.78 -4.50
N TRP A 131 -14.93 -17.89 -4.90
CA TRP A 131 -15.22 -16.57 -5.44
C TRP A 131 -14.49 -16.35 -6.78
N PRO A 132 -14.98 -16.95 -7.88
CA PRO A 132 -14.30 -16.91 -9.17
C PRO A 132 -13.98 -15.49 -9.67
N GLU A 133 -14.88 -14.53 -9.42
CA GLU A 133 -14.74 -13.15 -9.85
C GLU A 133 -13.56 -12.43 -9.18
N TYR A 134 -13.10 -12.91 -8.02
CA TYR A 134 -11.90 -12.40 -7.36
C TYR A 134 -10.67 -12.52 -8.27
N GLY A 135 -10.61 -13.51 -9.17
CA GLY A 135 -9.44 -13.83 -10.00
C GLY A 135 -8.98 -12.75 -10.99
N LYS A 136 -9.83 -11.73 -11.24
CA LYS A 136 -9.52 -10.61 -12.15
C LYS A 136 -8.19 -9.94 -11.79
N TYR A 137 -7.53 -9.33 -12.78
CA TYR A 137 -6.28 -8.59 -12.62
C TYR A 137 -5.11 -9.41 -12.02
N GLY A 138 -5.05 -10.71 -12.32
CA GLY A 138 -3.94 -11.58 -11.93
C GLY A 138 -4.04 -12.14 -10.51
N LYS A 139 -5.21 -12.06 -9.87
CA LYS A 139 -5.44 -12.54 -8.49
C LYS A 139 -5.73 -14.04 -8.37
N ASN A 140 -5.77 -14.76 -9.49
CA ASN A 140 -6.15 -16.19 -9.57
C ASN A 140 -5.36 -17.13 -8.64
N GLY A 141 -4.10 -16.81 -8.37
CA GLY A 141 -3.23 -17.65 -7.52
C GLY A 141 -3.35 -17.37 -6.02
N THR A 142 -4.17 -16.41 -5.60
CA THR A 142 -4.28 -16.03 -4.18
C THR A 142 -4.95 -17.14 -3.37
N THR A 143 -4.28 -17.62 -2.33
CA THR A 143 -4.83 -18.58 -1.36
C THR A 143 -5.53 -17.89 -0.20
N VAL A 144 -6.31 -18.64 0.60
CA VAL A 144 -6.87 -18.14 1.86
C VAL A 144 -5.74 -17.68 2.80
N GLU A 145 -4.68 -18.46 2.92
CA GLU A 145 -3.52 -18.11 3.74
C GLU A 145 -2.81 -16.86 3.23
N ASP A 146 -2.76 -16.61 1.91
CA ASP A 146 -2.22 -15.35 1.39
C ASP A 146 -3.00 -14.12 1.84
N VAL A 147 -4.32 -14.22 2.03
CA VAL A 147 -5.11 -13.11 2.59
C VAL A 147 -4.77 -12.93 4.06
N LEU A 148 -4.81 -14.03 4.82
CA LEU A 148 -4.58 -14.08 6.26
C LEU A 148 -3.17 -13.63 6.68
N SER A 149 -2.20 -13.84 5.82
CA SER A 149 -0.80 -13.44 6.02
C SER A 149 -0.42 -12.13 5.31
N HIS A 150 -1.43 -11.40 4.81
CA HIS A 150 -1.31 -10.11 4.12
C HIS A 150 -0.48 -10.14 2.83
N LYS A 151 -0.41 -11.29 2.15
CA LYS A 151 0.26 -11.50 0.87
C LYS A 151 -0.62 -11.26 -0.37
N ALA A 152 -1.94 -11.05 -0.19
CA ALA A 152 -2.91 -10.89 -1.28
C ALA A 152 -2.70 -9.66 -2.18
N GLY A 153 -1.85 -8.70 -1.81
CA GLY A 153 -1.52 -7.56 -2.66
C GLY A 153 -2.54 -6.43 -2.67
N LEU A 154 -3.52 -6.41 -1.77
CA LEU A 154 -4.61 -5.43 -1.75
C LEU A 154 -4.62 -4.61 -0.45
N PRO A 155 -3.56 -3.88 -0.07
CA PRO A 155 -3.57 -3.04 1.13
C PRO A 155 -4.55 -1.86 1.04
N TYR A 156 -5.01 -1.54 -0.17
CA TYR A 156 -6.06 -0.57 -0.50
C TYR A 156 -6.84 -1.09 -1.73
N LEU A 157 -8.04 -0.56 -1.98
CA LEU A 157 -8.80 -0.82 -3.20
C LEU A 157 -8.51 0.24 -4.28
N SER A 158 -8.62 -0.15 -5.56
CA SER A 158 -8.35 0.77 -6.68
C SER A 158 -9.38 1.90 -6.77
N ASP A 159 -10.62 1.61 -6.39
CA ASP A 159 -11.70 2.59 -6.29
C ASP A 159 -11.78 3.21 -4.90
N THR A 160 -12.36 4.41 -4.82
CA THR A 160 -12.80 4.97 -3.54
C THR A 160 -13.89 4.09 -2.92
N VAL A 161 -13.86 4.01 -1.58
CA VAL A 161 -14.82 3.24 -0.79
C VAL A 161 -15.66 4.23 0.00
N SER A 162 -16.96 4.30 -0.27
CA SER A 162 -17.90 5.15 0.48
C SER A 162 -18.56 4.39 1.64
N ILE A 163 -19.17 5.11 2.58
CA ILE A 163 -19.97 4.52 3.66
C ILE A 163 -21.11 3.65 3.10
N GLU A 164 -21.74 4.10 2.01
CA GLU A 164 -22.83 3.38 1.36
C GLU A 164 -22.37 2.07 0.69
N ASP A 165 -21.12 2.04 0.21
CA ASP A 165 -20.54 0.80 -0.27
C ASP A 165 -20.39 -0.19 0.89
N VAL A 166 -19.89 0.23 2.06
CA VAL A 166 -19.74 -0.66 3.22
C VAL A 166 -21.09 -1.17 3.75
N LYS A 167 -22.14 -0.34 3.71
CA LYS A 167 -23.51 -0.78 4.04
C LYS A 167 -24.03 -1.87 3.10
N ASN A 168 -23.46 -1.99 1.90
CA ASN A 168 -23.78 -3.03 0.94
C ASN A 168 -22.53 -3.88 0.60
N GLY A 169 -22.30 -4.93 1.39
CA GLY A 169 -21.12 -5.81 1.23
C GLY A 169 -20.89 -6.33 -0.19
N TRP A 170 -21.94 -6.51 -1.00
CA TRP A 170 -21.80 -6.90 -2.40
C TRP A 170 -21.09 -5.86 -3.27
N LYS A 171 -21.28 -4.56 -3.01
CA LYS A 171 -20.54 -3.48 -3.68
C LYS A 171 -19.06 -3.48 -3.29
N ILE A 172 -18.77 -3.77 -2.01
CA ILE A 172 -17.38 -3.92 -1.56
C ILE A 172 -16.72 -5.10 -2.27
N MET A 173 -17.42 -6.23 -2.39
CA MET A 173 -16.94 -7.39 -3.15
C MET A 173 -16.61 -7.00 -4.60
N GLU A 174 -17.52 -6.31 -5.30
CA GLU A 174 -17.27 -5.83 -6.67
C GLU A 174 -16.01 -4.94 -6.76
N LYS A 175 -15.79 -4.06 -5.78
CA LYS A 175 -14.58 -3.23 -5.70
C LYS A 175 -13.32 -4.04 -5.43
N VAL A 176 -13.39 -5.08 -4.60
CA VAL A 176 -12.27 -6.02 -4.35
C VAL A 176 -11.92 -6.78 -5.63
N GLU A 177 -12.92 -7.30 -6.35
CA GLU A 177 -12.73 -7.98 -7.64
C GLU A 177 -12.04 -7.07 -8.65
N ASN A 178 -12.50 -5.82 -8.75
CA ASN A 178 -12.02 -4.86 -9.72
C ASN A 178 -10.74 -4.12 -9.30
N SER A 179 -10.17 -4.45 -8.14
CA SER A 179 -8.91 -3.87 -7.68
C SER A 179 -7.69 -4.59 -8.26
N VAL A 180 -6.71 -3.80 -8.70
CA VAL A 180 -5.40 -4.27 -9.16
C VAL A 180 -4.47 -4.42 -7.95
N PRO A 181 -3.86 -5.60 -7.72
CA PRO A 181 -2.89 -5.80 -6.65
C PRO A 181 -1.69 -4.85 -6.75
N ALA A 182 -1.25 -4.28 -5.64
CA ALA A 182 -0.04 -3.48 -5.52
C ALA A 182 1.24 -4.31 -5.74
N TRP A 183 1.15 -5.63 -5.57
CA TRP A 183 2.18 -6.60 -5.92
C TRP A 183 1.53 -7.94 -6.30
N THR A 184 2.25 -8.81 -7.00
CA THR A 184 1.75 -10.14 -7.36
C THR A 184 1.41 -10.94 -6.08
N PRO A 185 0.18 -11.44 -5.90
CA PRO A 185 -0.19 -12.19 -4.71
C PRO A 185 0.80 -13.31 -4.38
N GLY A 186 1.12 -13.48 -3.10
CA GLY A 186 2.09 -14.47 -2.63
C GLY A 186 3.56 -14.03 -2.68
N THR A 187 3.92 -13.04 -3.50
CA THR A 187 5.35 -12.65 -3.70
C THR A 187 5.89 -11.62 -2.71
N ALA A 188 5.00 -10.86 -2.08
CA ALA A 188 5.31 -9.88 -1.05
C ALA A 188 4.19 -9.85 -0.01
N SER A 189 4.43 -9.25 1.15
CA SER A 189 3.39 -8.97 2.15
C SER A 189 3.42 -7.52 2.55
N GLY A 190 2.25 -6.99 2.91
CA GLY A 190 2.08 -5.63 3.40
C GLY A 190 0.70 -5.49 4.04
N TYR A 191 0.65 -4.87 5.21
CA TYR A 191 -0.53 -4.83 6.07
C TYR A 191 -1.80 -4.30 5.37
N HIS A 192 -2.87 -5.10 5.40
CA HIS A 192 -4.19 -4.77 4.86
C HIS A 192 -5.06 -4.22 5.99
N ALA A 193 -4.97 -2.92 6.27
CA ALA A 193 -5.57 -2.33 7.46
C ALA A 193 -7.10 -2.50 7.52
N VAL A 194 -7.79 -2.23 6.41
CA VAL A 194 -9.26 -2.34 6.29
C VAL A 194 -9.67 -3.46 5.34
N THR A 195 -8.98 -3.56 4.19
CA THR A 195 -9.29 -4.52 3.12
C THR A 195 -9.17 -5.98 3.54
N PHE A 196 -8.42 -6.31 4.61
CA PHE A 196 -8.43 -7.65 5.21
C PHE A 196 -9.86 -8.09 5.54
N GLY A 197 -10.63 -7.23 6.21
CA GLY A 197 -12.00 -7.54 6.58
C GLY A 197 -12.93 -7.64 5.37
N PHE A 198 -12.71 -6.82 4.34
CA PHE A 198 -13.50 -6.87 3.10
C PHE A 198 -13.29 -8.16 2.31
N ILE A 199 -12.05 -8.62 2.20
CA ILE A 199 -11.74 -9.86 1.49
C ILE A 199 -12.29 -11.06 2.27
N LEU A 200 -12.12 -11.09 3.60
CA LEU A 200 -12.67 -12.16 4.44
C LEU A 200 -14.20 -12.17 4.43
N ASP A 201 -14.88 -11.02 4.50
CA ASP A 201 -16.35 -10.97 4.41
C ASP A 201 -16.84 -11.56 3.08
N GLY A 202 -16.20 -11.18 1.96
CA GLY A 202 -16.52 -11.75 0.65
C GLY A 202 -16.27 -13.25 0.54
N LEU A 203 -15.17 -13.74 1.12
CA LEU A 203 -14.86 -15.17 1.18
C LEU A 203 -15.90 -15.94 2.02
N VAL A 204 -16.23 -15.44 3.22
CA VAL A 204 -17.22 -16.08 4.11
C VAL A 204 -18.58 -16.16 3.41
N ARG A 205 -19.05 -15.08 2.77
CA ARG A 205 -20.31 -15.09 1.99
C ARG A 205 -20.33 -16.14 0.88
N LYS A 206 -19.18 -16.46 0.30
CA LYS A 206 -19.07 -17.39 -0.83
C LYS A 206 -18.86 -18.83 -0.39
N ALA A 207 -18.17 -19.04 0.73
CA ALA A 207 -17.88 -20.36 1.28
C ALA A 207 -18.93 -20.87 2.26
N ASP A 208 -19.63 -19.99 2.99
CA ASP A 208 -20.74 -20.39 3.88
C ASP A 208 -21.94 -20.89 3.04
N PRO A 209 -22.45 -22.11 3.29
CA PRO A 209 -23.59 -22.64 2.52
C PRO A 209 -24.87 -21.81 2.60
N GLN A 210 -25.03 -20.99 3.65
CA GLN A 210 -26.18 -20.09 3.81
C GLN A 210 -25.94 -18.71 3.18
N GLY A 211 -24.73 -18.44 2.68
CA GLY A 211 -24.36 -17.16 2.08
C GLY A 211 -24.35 -15.98 3.06
N ARG A 212 -24.20 -16.26 4.36
CA ARG A 212 -24.18 -15.23 5.41
C ARG A 212 -22.90 -14.42 5.33
N ASP A 213 -22.96 -13.20 5.83
CA ASP A 213 -21.77 -12.37 5.97
C ASP A 213 -21.00 -12.69 7.26
N ILE A 214 -19.77 -12.22 7.37
CA ILE A 214 -18.92 -12.61 8.51
C ILE A 214 -19.49 -12.15 9.85
N LYS A 215 -20.23 -11.04 9.86
CA LYS A 215 -20.94 -10.54 11.03
C LYS A 215 -22.04 -11.52 11.45
N ALA A 216 -22.93 -11.88 10.52
CA ALA A 216 -24.03 -12.81 10.80
C ALA A 216 -23.53 -14.21 11.16
N PHE A 217 -22.51 -14.71 10.44
CA PHE A 217 -21.88 -15.99 10.75
C PHE A 217 -21.28 -15.98 12.17
N PHE A 218 -20.51 -14.94 12.52
CA PHE A 218 -19.94 -14.81 13.87
C PHE A 218 -21.05 -14.74 14.94
N GLU A 219 -22.09 -13.95 14.71
CA GLU A 219 -23.19 -13.78 15.66
C GLU A 219 -23.93 -15.11 15.90
N GLU A 220 -24.30 -15.82 14.85
CA GLU A 220 -25.13 -17.04 14.92
C GLU A 220 -24.35 -18.29 15.32
N GLU A 221 -23.10 -18.43 14.89
CA GLU A 221 -22.30 -19.66 15.08
C GLU A 221 -21.40 -19.59 16.32
N ILE A 222 -21.13 -18.39 16.84
CA ILE A 222 -20.14 -18.18 17.90
C ILE A 222 -20.71 -17.32 19.03
N ALA A 223 -21.13 -16.08 18.76
CA ALA A 223 -21.52 -15.18 19.85
C ALA A 223 -22.77 -15.66 20.60
N GLN A 224 -23.84 -16.02 19.88
CA GLN A 224 -25.10 -16.47 20.49
C GLN A 224 -25.00 -17.85 21.17
N PRO A 225 -24.40 -18.90 20.56
CA PRO A 225 -24.32 -20.22 21.19
C PRO A 225 -23.53 -20.24 22.51
N TYR A 226 -22.54 -19.36 22.64
CA TYR A 226 -21.67 -19.30 23.81
C TYR A 226 -21.98 -18.14 24.77
N ASP A 227 -23.03 -17.36 24.49
CA ASP A 227 -23.47 -16.20 25.28
C ASP A 227 -22.33 -15.18 25.48
N LEU A 228 -21.80 -14.68 24.36
CA LEU A 228 -20.70 -13.72 24.32
C LEU A 228 -21.21 -12.35 23.82
N ASP A 229 -20.98 -11.27 24.58
CA ASP A 229 -21.34 -9.91 24.15
C ASP A 229 -20.23 -9.28 23.30
N ILE A 230 -20.00 -9.89 22.13
CA ILE A 230 -19.06 -9.45 21.10
C ILE A 230 -19.85 -9.19 19.81
N GLN A 231 -19.65 -8.03 19.19
CA GLN A 231 -20.37 -7.67 17.96
C GLN A 231 -19.41 -7.11 16.91
N ILE A 232 -19.55 -7.52 15.65
CA ILE A 232 -18.93 -6.85 14.50
C ILE A 232 -19.88 -5.76 14.00
N GLY A 233 -19.53 -4.50 14.20
CA GLY A 233 -20.43 -3.37 13.94
C GLY A 233 -21.55 -3.31 14.99
N ALA A 234 -21.45 -2.35 15.91
CA ALA A 234 -22.37 -2.24 17.03
C ALA A 234 -23.82 -2.00 16.59
N LYS A 235 -24.80 -2.50 17.35
CA LYS A 235 -26.19 -2.06 17.17
C LYS A 235 -26.28 -0.55 17.41
N LYS A 236 -26.96 0.20 16.54
CA LYS A 236 -27.08 1.66 16.66
C LYS A 236 -27.65 2.12 18.00
N SER A 237 -28.55 1.33 18.58
CA SER A 237 -29.13 1.58 19.92
C SER A 237 -28.12 1.43 21.06
N GLU A 238 -27.05 0.67 20.87
CA GLU A 238 -25.99 0.44 21.85
C GLU A 238 -24.85 1.44 21.72
N ALA A 239 -24.71 2.12 20.57
CA ALA A 239 -23.63 3.08 20.32
C ALA A 239 -23.46 4.17 21.41
N PRO A 240 -24.53 4.76 21.98
CA PRO A 240 -24.39 5.74 23.08
C PRO A 240 -23.80 5.16 24.38
N TYR A 241 -23.87 3.85 24.57
CA TYR A 241 -23.38 3.16 25.76
C TYR A 241 -21.96 2.62 25.61
N LEU A 242 -21.44 2.58 24.37
CA LEU A 242 -20.03 2.31 24.13
C LEU A 242 -19.15 3.38 24.78
N THR A 243 -17.90 3.05 25.08
CA THR A 243 -16.96 4.04 25.60
C THR A 243 -16.70 5.15 24.57
N ARG A 244 -16.51 6.38 25.03
CA ARG A 244 -16.01 7.47 24.18
C ARG A 244 -14.51 7.35 23.98
N LEU A 245 -14.08 7.10 22.75
CA LEU A 245 -12.67 7.00 22.35
C LEU A 245 -12.04 8.39 22.29
N THR A 246 -10.80 8.50 22.75
CA THR A 246 -10.08 9.78 22.81
C THR A 246 -8.62 9.59 22.37
N MET A 247 -8.07 10.58 21.67
CA MET A 247 -6.68 10.53 21.19
C MET A 247 -5.69 10.93 22.30
N PRO A 248 -4.44 10.41 22.26
CA PRO A 248 -3.40 10.84 23.19
C PRO A 248 -3.12 12.33 22.99
N SER A 249 -2.95 13.06 24.08
CA SER A 249 -2.58 14.48 24.08
C SER A 249 -1.12 14.69 23.69
N LEU A 250 -0.74 15.90 23.29
CA LEU A 250 0.66 16.24 22.98
C LEU A 250 1.64 15.90 24.12
N TRP A 251 1.19 16.03 25.37
CA TRP A 251 1.98 15.63 26.54
C TRP A 251 2.22 14.11 26.58
N GLU A 252 1.17 13.31 26.38
CA GLU A 252 1.26 11.85 26.36
C GLU A 252 2.14 11.37 25.21
N PHE A 253 1.98 11.96 24.01
CA PHE A 253 2.89 11.74 22.88
C PHE A 253 4.36 12.00 23.27
N THR A 254 4.63 13.14 23.90
CA THR A 254 5.99 13.52 24.30
C THR A 254 6.55 12.58 25.36
N ARG A 255 5.75 12.28 26.40
CA ARG A 255 6.11 11.35 27.48
C ARG A 255 6.44 9.96 26.93
N ASP A 256 5.60 9.43 26.06
CA ASP A 256 5.74 8.08 25.53
C ASP A 256 6.97 7.99 24.61
N ILE A 257 7.22 9.00 23.77
CA ILE A 257 8.45 9.08 22.95
C ILE A 257 9.71 9.19 23.80
N ILE A 258 9.67 9.93 24.91
CA ILE A 258 10.83 10.02 25.85
C ILE A 258 11.09 8.66 26.50
N LYS A 259 10.04 7.92 26.87
CA LYS A 259 10.14 6.59 27.48
C LYS A 259 10.65 5.53 26.50
N ASP A 260 10.10 5.52 25.29
CA ASP A 260 10.55 4.63 24.20
C ASP A 260 10.70 5.41 22.88
N PRO A 261 11.93 5.82 22.53
CA PRO A 261 12.20 6.52 21.28
C PRO A 261 11.84 5.73 20.01
N LYS A 262 11.65 4.40 20.08
CA LYS A 262 11.20 3.60 18.93
C LYS A 262 9.80 4.02 18.46
N ILE A 263 8.98 4.58 19.35
CA ILE A 263 7.68 5.15 19.00
C ILE A 263 7.83 6.24 17.94
N LEU A 264 8.87 7.08 18.02
CA LEU A 264 9.12 8.10 17.00
C LEU A 264 9.46 7.47 15.64
N ILE A 265 10.19 6.36 15.63
CA ILE A 265 10.51 5.61 14.40
C ILE A 265 9.23 5.01 13.81
N MET A 266 8.41 4.35 14.64
CA MET A 266 7.12 3.79 14.22
C MET A 266 6.21 4.89 13.63
N LEU A 267 6.04 6.01 14.33
CA LEU A 267 5.24 7.14 13.85
C LEU A 267 5.83 7.75 12.57
N GLY A 268 7.15 7.86 12.47
CA GLY A 268 7.85 8.31 11.27
C GLY A 268 7.56 7.40 10.06
N LEU A 269 7.63 6.08 10.26
CA LEU A 269 7.32 5.09 9.24
C LEU A 269 5.84 5.11 8.83
N MET A 270 4.92 5.42 9.75
CA MET A 270 3.48 5.33 9.50
C MET A 270 2.84 6.65 9.03
N TYR A 271 3.41 7.81 9.39
CA TYR A 271 2.79 9.13 9.18
C TYR A 271 3.69 10.17 8.48
N VAL A 272 5.02 10.01 8.50
CA VAL A 272 5.96 10.99 7.90
C VAL A 272 6.47 10.50 6.54
N ARG A 273 6.36 9.21 6.24
CA ARG A 273 6.69 8.66 4.93
C ARG A 273 5.77 9.21 3.84
N PHE A 274 6.38 9.60 2.72
CA PHE A 274 5.69 10.10 1.52
C PHE A 274 5.60 9.04 0.41
N ASP A 275 5.75 7.75 0.73
CA ASP A 275 5.52 6.71 -0.27
C ASP A 275 4.04 6.59 -0.60
N THR A 276 3.76 6.30 -1.87
CA THR A 276 2.40 6.26 -2.39
C THR A 276 1.57 5.10 -1.83
N LEU A 277 2.17 4.12 -1.15
CA LEU A 277 1.50 2.89 -0.74
C LEU A 277 0.89 3.01 0.66
N VAL A 278 1.65 3.51 1.64
CA VAL A 278 1.11 3.79 3.00
C VAL A 278 0.03 4.89 2.97
N ASP A 279 0.21 5.91 2.12
CA ASP A 279 -0.74 7.01 1.96
C ASP A 279 -2.07 6.53 1.36
N LYS A 280 -2.02 5.67 0.33
CA LYS A 280 -3.22 5.04 -0.24
C LYS A 280 -3.93 4.11 0.74
N MET A 281 -3.18 3.34 1.53
CA MET A 281 -3.77 2.51 2.59
C MET A 281 -4.50 3.37 3.63
N ARG A 282 -3.92 4.50 4.03
CA ARG A 282 -4.53 5.45 4.99
C ARG A 282 -5.75 6.20 4.46
N SER A 283 -5.81 6.44 3.15
CA SER A 283 -6.86 7.24 2.49
C SER A 283 -7.93 6.38 1.81
N ASN A 284 -7.92 5.06 1.97
CA ASN A 284 -8.91 4.16 1.37
C ASN A 284 -9.47 3.20 2.44
N PRO A 285 -10.61 3.52 3.08
CA PRO A 285 -11.49 4.67 2.83
C PRO A 285 -11.01 6.01 3.43
N ASP A 286 -11.33 7.11 2.76
CA ASP A 286 -10.94 8.49 3.14
C ASP A 286 -11.78 9.07 4.28
N TRP A 287 -12.94 8.47 4.60
CA TRP A 287 -13.82 8.89 5.69
C TRP A 287 -13.51 8.18 7.02
N LEU A 288 -12.74 7.09 7.03
CA LEU A 288 -12.33 6.39 8.26
C LEU A 288 -11.06 7.04 8.85
N LEU A 289 -11.11 8.36 9.06
CA LEU A 289 -9.97 9.14 9.54
C LEU A 289 -9.83 9.02 11.05
N VAL A 290 -8.64 8.60 11.50
CA VAL A 290 -8.24 8.69 12.90
C VAL A 290 -7.26 9.85 13.02
N ASN A 291 -7.78 11.03 13.35
CA ASN A 291 -7.02 12.28 13.46
C ASN A 291 -7.01 12.79 14.90
N TYR A 292 -6.09 13.69 15.22
CA TYR A 292 -5.95 14.26 16.57
C TYR A 292 -7.25 14.95 17.05
N ASP A 293 -7.96 15.62 16.14
CA ASP A 293 -9.16 16.43 16.47
C ASP A 293 -10.49 15.68 16.25
N THR A 294 -10.49 14.53 15.56
CA THR A 294 -11.71 13.79 15.23
C THR A 294 -11.50 12.27 15.34
N MET A 295 -12.32 11.64 16.19
CA MET A 295 -12.40 10.19 16.35
C MET A 295 -13.69 9.67 15.74
N VAL A 296 -13.65 9.31 14.45
CA VAL A 296 -14.83 8.93 13.66
C VAL A 296 -15.58 7.69 14.19
N LEU A 297 -14.90 6.83 14.94
CA LEU A 297 -15.51 5.64 15.55
C LEU A 297 -16.36 5.94 16.79
N ASN A 298 -16.40 7.21 17.24
CA ASN A 298 -17.42 7.67 18.17
C ASN A 298 -18.77 7.97 17.49
N ASP A 299 -18.82 8.02 16.15
CA ASP A 299 -20.06 8.22 15.41
C ASP A 299 -20.88 6.90 15.38
N PRO A 300 -22.14 6.91 15.89
CA PRO A 300 -23.04 5.76 15.84
C PRO A 300 -23.24 5.16 14.44
N GLU A 301 -23.24 5.97 13.38
CA GLU A 301 -23.37 5.46 12.01
C GLU A 301 -22.14 4.64 11.61
N ILE A 302 -20.94 5.13 11.94
CA ILE A 302 -19.67 4.50 11.55
C ILE A 302 -19.39 3.25 12.37
N VAL A 303 -19.54 3.30 13.70
CA VAL A 303 -19.28 2.14 14.57
C VAL A 303 -20.27 0.99 14.32
N SER A 304 -21.44 1.29 13.73
CA SER A 304 -22.44 0.28 13.35
C SER A 304 -22.17 -0.45 12.04
N LEU A 305 -21.19 0.00 11.26
CA LEU A 305 -20.86 -0.61 9.98
C LEU A 305 -20.26 -2.00 10.16
N ASN A 306 -20.57 -2.91 9.23
CA ASN A 306 -19.91 -4.22 9.14
C ASN A 306 -18.49 -4.02 8.56
N LEU A 307 -17.54 -3.68 9.42
CA LEU A 307 -16.11 -3.57 9.12
C LEU A 307 -15.33 -4.56 10.00
N PRO A 308 -15.20 -5.83 9.58
CA PRO A 308 -14.66 -6.93 10.40
C PRO A 308 -13.21 -6.69 10.89
N ALA A 309 -12.47 -5.85 10.17
CA ALA A 309 -11.10 -5.47 10.52
C ALA A 309 -10.98 -4.32 11.52
N VAL A 310 -12.09 -3.66 11.91
CA VAL A 310 -12.08 -2.38 12.66
C VAL A 310 -13.19 -2.27 13.71
N THR A 311 -14.46 -2.51 13.37
CA THR A 311 -15.62 -2.10 14.18
C THR A 311 -16.12 -3.17 15.14
N ALA A 312 -15.32 -4.16 15.50
CA ALA A 312 -15.74 -5.06 16.58
C ALA A 312 -15.80 -4.28 17.90
N VAL A 313 -16.86 -4.50 18.67
CA VAL A 313 -17.07 -3.94 20.00
C VAL A 313 -17.31 -5.06 20.99
N ALA A 314 -16.68 -4.97 22.15
CA ALA A 314 -16.81 -5.98 23.20
C ALA A 314 -16.33 -5.47 24.57
N ASN A 315 -16.69 -6.21 25.61
CA ASN A 315 -16.03 -6.15 26.92
C ASN A 315 -14.84 -7.14 26.95
N VAL A 316 -13.86 -6.91 27.84
CA VAL A 316 -12.62 -7.72 27.88
C VAL A 316 -12.83 -9.15 28.33
N ARG A 317 -13.83 -9.39 29.19
CA ARG A 317 -14.13 -10.71 29.74
C ARG A 317 -14.58 -11.65 28.63
N ASP A 318 -15.56 -11.26 27.84
CA ASP A 318 -16.14 -12.14 26.82
C ASP A 318 -15.15 -12.41 25.68
N VAL A 319 -14.32 -11.43 25.32
CA VAL A 319 -13.24 -11.67 24.36
C VAL A 319 -12.24 -12.67 24.93
N SER A 320 -11.75 -12.48 26.17
CA SER A 320 -10.81 -13.43 26.78
C SER A 320 -11.41 -14.82 26.96
N ARG A 321 -12.71 -14.90 27.27
CA ARG A 321 -13.45 -16.16 27.37
C ARG A 321 -13.53 -16.87 26.03
N LEU A 322 -13.87 -16.17 24.94
CA LEU A 322 -13.83 -16.73 23.58
C LEU A 322 -12.44 -17.29 23.25
N LEU A 323 -11.39 -16.50 23.49
CA LEU A 323 -10.01 -16.93 23.24
C LEU A 323 -9.64 -18.14 24.11
N SER A 324 -10.09 -18.19 25.36
CA SER A 324 -9.89 -19.35 26.24
C SER A 324 -10.60 -20.59 25.70
N MET A 325 -11.82 -20.48 25.20
CA MET A 325 -12.57 -21.60 24.61
C MET A 325 -11.86 -22.17 23.37
N ILE A 326 -11.21 -21.31 22.58
CA ILE A 326 -10.36 -21.73 21.45
C ILE A 326 -9.15 -22.51 21.95
N VAL A 327 -8.42 -21.97 22.94
CA VAL A 327 -7.24 -22.62 23.55
C VAL A 327 -7.57 -23.95 24.22
N GLU A 328 -8.73 -24.04 24.87
CA GLU A 328 -9.25 -25.27 25.50
C GLU A 328 -9.92 -26.24 24.51
N LYS A 329 -9.96 -25.91 23.21
CA LYS A 329 -10.49 -26.77 22.13
C LYS A 329 -11.98 -27.06 22.26
N GLU A 330 -12.73 -26.12 22.86
CA GLU A 330 -14.18 -26.24 22.98
C GLU A 330 -14.90 -25.92 21.66
N ILE A 331 -14.33 -25.02 20.85
CA ILE A 331 -14.93 -24.53 19.62
C ILE A 331 -14.28 -25.12 18.35
N ILE A 332 -12.97 -25.31 18.37
CA ILE A 332 -12.20 -25.87 17.25
C ILE A 332 -11.46 -27.14 17.67
N SER A 333 -11.19 -28.04 16.72
CA SER A 333 -10.44 -29.26 17.00
C SER A 333 -8.99 -28.99 17.38
N ASN A 334 -8.36 -29.99 18.02
CA ASN A 334 -6.93 -29.94 18.36
C ASN A 334 -6.03 -29.78 17.12
N THR A 335 -6.44 -30.33 15.97
CA THR A 335 -5.68 -30.24 14.72
C THR A 335 -5.62 -28.79 14.25
N THR A 336 -6.79 -28.15 14.16
CA THR A 336 -6.89 -26.74 13.76
C THR A 336 -6.19 -25.83 14.76
N LEU A 337 -6.30 -26.10 16.06
CA LEU A 337 -5.60 -25.33 17.09
C LEU A 337 -4.06 -25.42 16.92
N LEU A 338 -3.52 -26.61 16.66
CA LEU A 338 -2.09 -26.79 16.40
C LEU A 338 -1.64 -26.06 15.14
N GLU A 339 -2.47 -26.08 14.08
CA GLU A 339 -2.18 -25.38 12.83
C GLU A 339 -2.11 -23.86 13.04
N ILE A 340 -3.10 -23.25 13.70
CA ILE A 340 -3.11 -21.79 13.95
C ILE A 340 -2.14 -21.35 15.06
N SER A 341 -1.51 -22.27 15.78
CA SER A 341 -0.51 -21.94 16.81
C SER A 341 0.88 -21.66 16.23
N GLU A 342 1.11 -22.02 14.97
CA GLU A 342 2.39 -21.85 14.30
C GLU A 342 2.31 -20.78 13.20
N PRO A 343 3.32 -19.90 13.08
CA PRO A 343 3.33 -18.88 12.04
C PRO A 343 3.70 -19.47 10.67
N THR A 344 2.97 -19.07 9.63
CA THR A 344 3.30 -19.39 8.24
C THR A 344 4.39 -18.47 7.66
N LEU A 345 4.58 -17.28 8.24
CA LEU A 345 5.61 -16.30 7.85
C LEU A 345 6.47 -15.89 9.06
N ASN A 346 7.62 -16.54 9.21
CA ASN A 346 8.58 -16.31 10.31
C ASN A 346 9.88 -15.57 9.91
N SER A 347 10.08 -15.29 8.61
CA SER A 347 11.36 -14.81 8.08
C SER A 347 11.27 -13.67 7.07
N TRP A 348 10.29 -12.77 7.19
CA TRP A 348 10.25 -11.59 6.31
C TRP A 348 10.88 -10.37 6.95
N HIS A 349 11.89 -9.81 6.28
CA HIS A 349 12.75 -8.82 6.91
C HIS A 349 12.10 -7.44 6.99
N LEU A 350 11.23 -7.05 6.06
CA LEU A 350 10.45 -5.79 6.09
C LEU A 350 9.23 -5.92 5.17
N GLU A 351 8.02 -5.83 5.73
CA GLU A 351 6.78 -5.84 4.93
C GLU A 351 6.53 -4.50 4.20
N LYS A 352 5.87 -4.52 3.04
CA LYS A 352 5.84 -3.40 2.08
C LYS A 352 5.10 -2.14 2.56
N VAL A 353 4.16 -2.26 3.50
CA VAL A 353 3.34 -1.13 3.97
C VAL A 353 3.98 -0.51 5.21
N THR A 354 3.94 -1.25 6.31
CA THR A 354 4.36 -0.86 7.65
C THR A 354 5.88 -0.78 7.79
N ILE A 355 6.66 -1.55 6.99
CA ILE A 355 8.12 -1.66 7.10
C ILE A 355 8.55 -1.97 8.56
N TRP A 356 7.71 -2.73 9.28
CA TRP A 356 8.02 -3.28 10.60
C TRP A 356 8.12 -4.81 10.51
N PRO A 357 9.12 -5.44 11.14
CA PRO A 357 9.21 -6.89 11.16
C PRO A 357 8.09 -7.45 12.05
N VAL A 358 7.19 -8.25 11.47
CA VAL A 358 6.10 -8.91 12.19
C VAL A 358 6.02 -10.35 11.71
N ILE A 359 6.01 -11.29 12.67
CA ILE A 359 5.74 -12.70 12.41
C ILE A 359 4.23 -12.87 12.33
N LYS A 360 3.72 -13.53 11.29
CA LYS A 360 2.28 -13.62 11.01
C LYS A 360 1.90 -14.90 10.31
N GLY A 361 0.62 -15.22 10.32
CA GLY A 361 0.05 -16.41 9.71
C GLY A 361 -1.36 -16.66 10.22
N HIS A 362 -2.22 -17.29 9.42
CA HIS A 362 -3.60 -17.61 9.82
C HIS A 362 -4.42 -16.41 10.34
N GLY A 363 -4.00 -15.17 10.03
CA GLY A 363 -4.67 -13.92 10.41
C GLY A 363 -4.23 -13.33 11.75
N PHE A 364 -3.27 -13.98 12.41
CA PHE A 364 -2.69 -13.56 13.68
C PHE A 364 -1.27 -13.05 13.52
N PHE A 365 -0.83 -12.26 14.50
CA PHE A 365 0.57 -11.90 14.73
C PHE A 365 1.12 -12.76 15.86
N TYR A 366 2.39 -13.18 15.72
CA TYR A 366 3.03 -14.11 16.63
C TYR A 366 4.24 -13.45 17.30
N GLU A 367 4.43 -13.81 18.56
CA GLU A 367 5.58 -13.44 19.37
C GLU A 367 6.20 -14.70 19.98
N LYS A 368 7.51 -14.66 20.22
CA LYS A 368 8.20 -15.79 20.85
C LYS A 368 7.65 -16.00 22.26
N HIS A 369 7.37 -17.25 22.60
CA HIS A 369 6.78 -17.58 23.88
C HIS A 369 7.73 -17.20 25.05
N PRO A 370 7.25 -16.49 26.11
CA PRO A 370 8.10 -16.01 27.21
C PRO A 370 8.69 -17.10 28.13
N LEU A 371 7.99 -18.23 28.31
CA LEU A 371 8.41 -19.34 29.19
C LEU A 371 8.92 -20.59 28.45
N VAL A 372 8.27 -20.99 27.35
CA VAL A 372 8.59 -22.20 26.57
C VAL A 372 9.48 -21.87 25.37
N PRO A 373 10.77 -22.26 25.36
CA PRO A 373 11.65 -21.97 24.24
C PRO A 373 11.20 -22.64 22.94
N GLY A 374 11.15 -21.87 21.85
CA GLY A 374 10.83 -22.38 20.51
C GLY A 374 9.34 -22.33 20.16
N ALA A 375 8.45 -22.17 21.15
CA ALA A 375 7.03 -21.98 20.92
C ALA A 375 6.69 -20.52 20.60
N PHE A 376 5.48 -20.30 20.09
CA PHE A 376 4.90 -18.99 19.84
C PHE A 376 3.65 -18.75 20.67
N THR A 377 3.39 -17.47 20.88
CA THR A 377 2.10 -16.98 21.34
C THR A 377 1.56 -16.05 20.28
N PHE A 378 0.24 -15.92 20.17
CA PHE A 378 -0.35 -15.27 19.00
C PHE A 378 -1.64 -14.53 19.31
N GLY A 379 -1.96 -13.55 18.48
CA GLY A 379 -3.09 -12.67 18.71
C GLY A 379 -3.13 -11.55 17.70
N HIS A 380 -3.68 -10.39 18.10
CA HIS A 380 -3.65 -9.22 17.22
C HIS A 380 -3.69 -7.90 18.01
N PRO A 381 -2.76 -6.96 17.75
CA PRO A 381 -2.83 -5.62 18.33
C PRO A 381 -3.91 -4.77 17.64
N GLY A 382 -4.54 -3.87 18.40
CA GLY A 382 -5.43 -2.84 17.88
C GLY A 382 -4.82 -1.45 17.97
N TYR A 383 -5.34 -0.54 17.16
CA TYR A 383 -4.91 0.86 17.19
C TYR A 383 -5.16 1.47 18.57
N GLY A 384 -4.22 2.26 19.07
CA GLY A 384 -4.33 2.92 20.38
C GLY A 384 -4.13 1.99 21.58
N GLY A 385 -3.47 0.85 21.39
CA GLY A 385 -2.99 0.00 22.48
C GLY A 385 -3.91 -1.16 22.87
N GLN A 386 -5.01 -1.39 22.15
CA GLN A 386 -5.84 -2.59 22.34
C GLN A 386 -5.02 -3.85 22.07
N PHE A 387 -5.30 -4.96 22.75
CA PHE A 387 -4.64 -6.22 22.47
C PHE A 387 -5.49 -7.43 22.83
N VAL A 388 -5.45 -8.46 21.98
CA VAL A 388 -5.99 -9.80 22.23
C VAL A 388 -4.89 -10.83 22.01
N HIS A 389 -4.76 -11.79 22.93
CA HIS A 389 -3.62 -12.70 23.00
C HIS A 389 -4.06 -14.11 23.41
N MET A 390 -3.46 -15.11 22.78
CA MET A 390 -3.61 -16.54 23.05
C MET A 390 -2.24 -17.19 23.19
N ASP A 391 -2.16 -18.11 24.14
CA ASP A 391 -1.01 -18.96 24.39
C ASP A 391 -1.52 -20.37 24.66
N THR A 392 -1.23 -21.27 23.72
CA THR A 392 -1.67 -22.66 23.75
C THR A 392 -0.79 -23.54 24.63
N GLU A 393 0.47 -23.18 24.85
CA GLU A 393 1.42 -23.94 25.66
C GLU A 393 1.14 -23.74 27.16
N SER A 394 1.01 -22.48 27.59
CA SER A 394 0.68 -22.18 28.99
C SER A 394 -0.83 -22.17 29.27
N GLN A 395 -1.67 -22.36 28.23
CA GLN A 395 -3.13 -22.22 28.28
C GLN A 395 -3.59 -20.87 28.85
N ILE A 396 -3.10 -19.77 28.27
CA ILE A 396 -3.43 -18.41 28.69
C ILE A 396 -4.20 -17.70 27.57
N SER A 397 -5.25 -16.97 27.93
CA SER A 397 -5.79 -15.91 27.08
C SER A 397 -5.75 -14.57 27.80
N ILE A 398 -5.45 -13.50 27.06
CA ILE A 398 -5.36 -12.15 27.60
C ILE A 398 -6.10 -11.20 26.67
N THR A 399 -6.92 -10.31 27.24
CA THR A 399 -7.48 -9.18 26.51
C THR A 399 -7.29 -7.90 27.30
N TYR A 400 -6.84 -6.86 26.60
CA TYR A 400 -6.68 -5.51 27.12
C TYR A 400 -7.37 -4.52 26.19
N LEU A 401 -8.31 -3.74 26.73
CA LEU A 401 -9.03 -2.71 25.97
C LEU A 401 -9.06 -1.38 26.73
N SER A 402 -9.01 -0.26 26.01
CA SER A 402 -8.96 1.10 26.59
C SER A 402 -9.64 2.11 25.68
N ASN A 403 -10.26 3.15 26.24
CA ASN A 403 -10.84 4.23 25.43
C ASN A 403 -9.91 5.46 25.31
N GLY A 404 -8.94 5.59 26.21
CA GLY A 404 -7.85 6.56 26.13
C GLY A 404 -6.70 6.01 25.31
N LEU A 405 -6.74 6.21 23.99
CA LEU A 405 -5.82 5.57 23.05
C LEU A 405 -4.36 5.94 23.33
N LYS A 406 -3.48 4.93 23.26
CA LYS A 406 -2.03 5.08 23.49
C LYS A 406 -1.29 5.51 22.24
N THR A 407 -0.14 6.14 22.42
CA THR A 407 0.72 6.54 21.30
C THR A 407 1.36 5.34 20.61
N GLY A 408 1.77 4.32 21.37
CA GLY A 408 2.33 3.07 20.87
C GLY A 408 1.26 2.01 20.54
N THR A 409 1.65 1.00 19.76
CA THR A 409 0.86 -0.21 19.50
C THR A 409 1.72 -1.46 19.67
N GLY A 410 1.09 -2.62 19.92
CA GLY A 410 1.79 -3.88 20.15
C GLY A 410 2.81 -3.79 21.29
N GLU A 411 4.02 -4.29 21.04
CA GLU A 411 5.16 -4.24 22.00
C GLU A 411 5.54 -2.83 22.47
N LEU A 412 5.14 -1.78 21.74
CA LEU A 412 5.39 -0.38 22.11
C LEU A 412 4.32 0.20 23.02
N CYS A 413 3.28 -0.57 23.37
CA CYS A 413 2.25 -0.18 24.33
C CYS A 413 2.69 -0.52 25.76
N GLY A 414 3.33 0.43 26.45
CA GLY A 414 3.90 0.20 27.78
C GLY A 414 2.88 -0.24 28.86
N THR A 415 1.63 0.20 28.78
CA THR A 415 0.60 -0.16 29.77
C THR A 415 0.16 -1.62 29.62
N TYR A 416 -0.05 -2.09 28.39
CA TYR A 416 -0.31 -3.50 28.10
C TYR A 416 0.89 -4.38 28.43
N MET A 417 2.09 -4.02 27.97
CA MET A 417 3.29 -4.86 28.17
C MET A 417 3.64 -5.04 29.64
N ARG A 418 3.34 -4.06 30.50
CA ARG A 418 3.48 -4.20 31.95
C ARG A 418 2.58 -5.31 32.50
N LEU A 419 1.30 -5.31 32.10
CA LEU A 419 0.33 -6.32 32.53
C LEU A 419 0.69 -7.70 31.98
N PHE A 420 1.02 -7.78 30.69
CA PHE A 420 1.48 -9.00 30.04
C PHE A 420 2.65 -9.63 30.79
N ASN A 421 3.70 -8.87 31.09
CA ASN A 421 4.86 -9.36 31.82
C ASN A 421 4.50 -9.85 33.23
N GLU A 422 3.60 -9.17 33.95
CA GLU A 422 3.15 -9.59 35.28
C GLU A 422 2.31 -10.88 35.25
N VAL A 423 1.53 -11.09 34.20
CA VAL A 423 0.80 -12.37 34.00
C VAL A 423 1.80 -13.51 33.86
N TYR A 424 2.78 -13.42 32.96
CA TYR A 424 3.76 -14.49 32.76
C TYR A 424 4.70 -14.66 33.96
N ASN A 425 5.05 -13.59 34.69
CA ASN A 425 5.80 -13.69 35.94
C ASN A 425 4.99 -14.45 37.01
N SER A 426 3.69 -14.24 37.08
CA SER A 426 2.80 -14.97 38.00
C SER A 426 2.73 -16.44 37.63
N VAL A 427 2.55 -16.77 36.35
CA VAL A 427 2.55 -18.16 35.86
C VAL A 427 3.87 -18.86 36.14
N ARG A 428 5.01 -18.20 35.87
CA ARG A 428 6.34 -18.73 36.19
C ARG A 428 6.46 -19.09 37.67
N ARG A 429 6.04 -18.21 38.58
CA ARG A 429 6.05 -18.49 40.03
C ARG A 429 5.18 -19.70 40.38
N ILE A 430 3.99 -19.78 39.81
CA ILE A 430 3.08 -20.92 40.01
C ILE A 430 3.73 -22.23 39.54
N GLU A 431 4.44 -22.23 38.41
CA GLU A 431 5.11 -23.42 37.88
C GLU A 431 6.37 -23.80 38.66
N GLU A 432 7.13 -22.81 39.14
CA GLU A 432 8.29 -23.00 40.04
C GLU A 432 7.86 -23.58 41.40
N ASP A 433 6.77 -23.08 41.99
CA ASP A 433 6.23 -23.58 43.26
C ASP A 433 5.64 -25.00 43.12
N ASN A 434 5.08 -25.32 41.96
CA ASN A 434 4.61 -26.66 41.61
C ASN A 434 5.74 -27.64 41.21
N GLY A 435 7.01 -27.20 41.24
CA GLY A 435 8.18 -28.07 41.09
C GLY A 435 8.58 -28.40 39.65
N TYR A 436 8.08 -27.68 38.65
CA TYR A 436 8.38 -27.96 37.23
C TYR A 436 9.65 -27.26 36.71
N ILE A 437 10.26 -26.36 37.50
CA ILE A 437 11.55 -25.70 37.17
C ILE A 437 12.49 -25.75 38.40
N LEU A 438 13.73 -26.22 38.20
CA LEU A 438 14.74 -26.49 39.22
C LEU A 438 15.06 -25.25 40.11
N LYS A 439 14.87 -25.41 41.42
CA LYS A 439 15.13 -24.43 42.50
C LYS A 439 16.61 -24.08 42.68
N MET A 440 16.89 -22.78 42.87
CA MET A 440 18.02 -22.26 43.66
C MET A 440 17.44 -21.41 44.80
N GLY A 441 17.71 -21.78 46.06
CA GLY A 441 16.93 -21.35 47.24
C GLY A 441 17.55 -20.25 48.13
N THR A 442 16.90 -19.99 49.28
CA THR A 442 17.45 -19.48 50.58
C THR A 442 16.35 -19.40 51.69
N PRO A 443 16.68 -19.26 53.01
CA PRO A 443 15.97 -19.96 54.12
C PRO A 443 15.20 -19.12 55.19
N HIS A 444 14.59 -19.88 56.12
CA HIS A 444 13.65 -19.61 57.23
C HIS A 444 14.07 -18.72 58.44
N GLY A 445 13.08 -18.30 59.24
CA GLY A 445 13.20 -17.86 60.65
C GLY A 445 11.95 -18.14 61.52
N SER A 446 12.13 -18.40 62.83
CA SER A 446 11.19 -19.00 63.81
C SER A 446 11.26 -18.33 65.20
N THR A 447 10.23 -18.38 66.08
CA THR A 447 10.31 -18.62 67.58
C THR A 447 8.97 -18.58 68.38
N MET A 448 8.97 -19.24 69.58
CA MET A 448 7.87 -19.59 70.54
C MET A 448 7.88 -18.81 71.90
N PHE A 449 6.86 -19.01 72.77
CA PHE A 449 6.85 -18.68 74.24
C PHE A 449 6.17 -19.78 75.14
N THR A 450 6.46 -19.79 76.47
CA THR A 450 6.03 -20.77 77.53
C THR A 450 5.66 -20.11 78.89
N SER A 451 5.02 -20.84 79.85
CA SER A 451 4.65 -20.43 81.24
C SER A 451 4.63 -21.62 82.26
N PRO A 452 4.74 -21.44 83.62
CA PRO A 452 4.68 -22.57 84.59
C PRO A 452 3.89 -22.43 85.96
N MET A 453 3.47 -23.60 86.50
CA MET A 453 3.53 -24.24 87.86
C MET A 453 2.74 -23.87 89.17
N ALA A 454 2.47 -24.92 89.99
CA ALA A 454 1.86 -25.01 91.34
C ALA A 454 2.65 -25.97 92.31
N PHE A 455 2.36 -26.01 93.63
CA PHE A 455 3.16 -26.63 94.74
C PHE A 455 2.50 -27.83 95.52
N SER A 456 3.30 -28.71 96.17
CA SER A 456 2.89 -29.83 97.07
C SER A 456 3.83 -30.04 98.30
N ILE A 457 3.42 -30.83 99.33
CA ILE A 457 4.12 -31.07 100.62
C ILE A 457 4.96 -32.37 100.65
N ASP A 458 6.08 -32.33 101.40
CA ASP A 458 7.21 -33.26 101.51
C ASP A 458 6.92 -34.63 102.19
N GLU A 459 7.14 -35.71 101.44
CA GLU A 459 6.74 -37.10 101.71
C GLU A 459 7.80 -37.93 102.48
N SER A 460 8.91 -37.32 102.89
CA SER A 460 10.10 -38.01 103.42
C SER A 460 9.98 -38.59 104.85
N LYS A 461 8.82 -38.45 105.52
CA LYS A 461 8.66 -38.74 106.97
C LYS A 461 7.88 -40.02 107.34
N LEU A 462 7.33 -40.77 106.38
CA LEU A 462 6.60 -42.00 106.68
C LEU A 462 7.55 -43.21 106.80
N CYS A 463 7.31 -44.09 107.77
CA CYS A 463 8.13 -45.31 107.94
C CYS A 463 7.89 -46.40 106.87
N PHE A 464 6.91 -46.19 105.96
CA PHE A 464 6.60 -47.06 104.83
C PHE A 464 6.38 -46.24 103.54
N ASN A 465 6.49 -46.90 102.38
CA ASN A 465 6.21 -46.28 101.08
C ASN A 465 4.73 -46.47 100.69
N LYS A 466 3.99 -45.37 100.44
CA LYS A 466 2.56 -45.41 100.09
C LYS A 466 2.24 -46.18 98.81
N THR A 467 3.19 -46.24 97.87
CA THR A 467 3.00 -46.94 96.57
C THR A 467 2.73 -48.43 96.73
N HIS A 468 3.07 -49.03 97.87
CA HIS A 468 2.69 -50.41 98.18
C HIS A 468 1.17 -50.62 98.23
N PHE A 469 0.38 -49.64 98.66
CA PHE A 469 -1.08 -49.75 98.73
C PHE A 469 -1.76 -49.73 97.35
N ASN A 470 -1.06 -49.25 96.32
CA ASN A 470 -1.59 -49.16 94.96
C ASN A 470 -1.16 -50.34 94.07
N ARG A 471 -0.49 -51.35 94.63
CA ARG A 471 -0.08 -52.55 93.88
C ARG A 471 -1.16 -53.62 93.96
N ASP A 472 -1.45 -54.26 92.83
CA ASP A 472 -2.45 -55.31 92.74
C ASP A 472 -2.08 -56.59 93.53
N ASP A 473 -0.78 -56.82 93.80
CA ASP A 473 -0.25 -57.97 94.55
C ASP A 473 -0.07 -57.71 96.06
N PHE A 474 -0.76 -56.71 96.61
CA PHE A 474 -0.56 -56.29 97.99
C PHE A 474 -0.86 -57.41 99.00
N ASN A 475 0.13 -57.73 99.83
CA ASN A 475 0.02 -58.70 100.91
C ASN A 475 0.44 -58.07 102.24
N VAL A 476 -0.46 -58.10 103.22
CA VAL A 476 -0.29 -57.47 104.53
C VAL A 476 0.91 -58.03 105.29
N GLU A 477 1.14 -59.35 105.23
CA GLU A 477 2.21 -60.01 105.96
C GLU A 477 3.58 -59.59 105.39
N ARG A 478 3.70 -59.49 104.06
CA ARG A 478 4.89 -58.98 103.37
C ARG A 478 5.14 -57.50 103.67
N PHE A 479 4.10 -56.68 103.68
CA PHE A 479 4.19 -55.26 104.03
C PHE A 479 4.64 -55.07 105.49
N MET A 480 4.04 -55.80 106.43
CA MET A 480 4.37 -55.71 107.85
C MET A 480 5.81 -56.17 108.12
N ASN A 481 6.32 -57.18 107.41
CA ASN A 481 7.71 -57.60 107.53
C ASN A 481 8.70 -56.52 107.06
N LEU A 482 8.41 -55.85 105.94
CA LEU A 482 9.25 -54.76 105.43
C LEU A 482 9.18 -53.51 106.31
N ALA A 483 7.99 -53.14 106.79
CA ALA A 483 7.81 -51.98 107.65
C ALA A 483 8.45 -52.19 109.04
N ARG A 484 8.37 -53.41 109.60
CA ARG A 484 9.02 -53.79 110.88
C ARG A 484 10.54 -53.72 110.85
N GLN A 485 11.18 -53.76 109.69
CA GLN A 485 12.63 -53.53 109.59
C GLN A 485 13.01 -52.06 109.85
N LYS A 486 12.08 -51.13 109.64
CA LYS A 486 12.34 -49.68 109.72
C LYS A 486 11.77 -49.01 110.97
N ALA A 487 10.73 -49.56 111.58
CA ALA A 487 10.11 -48.98 112.77
C ALA A 487 9.39 -50.03 113.63
N ASP A 488 9.08 -49.68 114.88
CA ASP A 488 8.30 -50.55 115.77
C ASP A 488 6.80 -50.56 115.37
N LEU A 489 6.04 -51.50 115.95
CA LEU A 489 4.63 -51.66 115.60
C LEU A 489 3.78 -50.41 115.91
N LYS A 490 4.18 -49.64 116.93
CA LYS A 490 3.42 -48.49 117.42
C LYS A 490 3.57 -47.31 116.47
N THR A 491 4.80 -47.08 115.99
CA THR A 491 5.10 -46.08 114.96
C THR A 491 4.44 -46.44 113.63
N ILE A 492 4.49 -47.71 113.19
CA ILE A 492 3.82 -48.13 111.95
C ILE A 492 2.31 -47.89 112.03
N GLN A 493 1.67 -48.24 113.15
CA GLN A 493 0.23 -47.99 113.34
C GLN A 493 -0.10 -46.49 113.31
N GLN A 494 0.74 -45.66 113.90
CA GLN A 494 0.53 -44.21 113.95
C GLN A 494 0.67 -43.57 112.58
N ASP A 495 1.70 -43.94 111.82
CA ASP A 495 1.92 -43.46 110.45
C ASP A 495 0.83 -43.93 109.49
N LEU A 496 0.32 -45.17 109.65
CA LEU A 496 -0.83 -45.65 108.87
C LEU A 496 -2.10 -44.87 109.16
N ARG A 497 -2.33 -44.50 110.42
CA ARG A 497 -3.48 -43.64 110.79
C ARG A 497 -3.33 -42.23 110.25
N LEU A 498 -2.13 -41.67 110.25
CA LEU A 498 -1.85 -40.37 109.65
C LEU A 498 -2.09 -40.41 108.14
N TYR A 499 -1.62 -41.45 107.47
CA TYR A 499 -1.84 -41.62 106.03
C TYR A 499 -3.32 -41.85 105.69
N LEU A 500 -4.04 -42.69 106.46
CA LEU A 500 -5.48 -42.89 106.28
C LEU A 500 -6.25 -41.57 106.44
N LYS A 501 -5.91 -40.74 107.42
CA LYS A 501 -6.56 -39.44 107.64
C LYS A 501 -6.26 -38.46 106.49
N SER A 502 -5.05 -38.49 105.94
CA SER A 502 -4.70 -37.70 104.75
C SER A 502 -5.53 -38.11 103.54
N VAL A 503 -5.65 -39.41 103.27
CA VAL A 503 -6.43 -39.92 102.12
C VAL A 503 -7.92 -39.61 102.29
N GLN A 504 -8.46 -39.74 103.49
CA GLN A 504 -9.85 -39.37 103.78
C GLN A 504 -10.12 -37.87 103.57
N ASN A 505 -9.20 -37.00 103.99
CA ASN A 505 -9.34 -35.56 103.78
C ASN A 505 -9.29 -35.19 102.29
N SER A 506 -8.37 -35.78 101.52
CA SER A 506 -8.30 -35.54 100.06
C SER A 506 -9.56 -36.03 99.34
N MET A 507 -10.19 -37.11 99.80
CA MET A 507 -11.47 -37.59 99.24
C MET A 507 -12.62 -36.63 99.54
N ILE A 508 -12.65 -36.04 100.75
CA ILE A 508 -13.67 -35.06 101.14
C ILE A 508 -13.50 -33.75 100.35
N GLU A 509 -12.26 -33.31 100.11
CA GLU A 509 -11.97 -32.14 99.29
C GLU A 509 -12.43 -32.34 97.84
N LEU A 510 -12.12 -33.48 97.22
CA LEU A 510 -12.58 -33.80 95.86
C LEU A 510 -14.11 -33.82 95.73
N ILE A 511 -14.83 -34.39 96.70
CA ILE A 511 -16.29 -34.43 96.68
C ILE A 511 -16.88 -33.02 96.83
N ASN A 512 -16.27 -32.18 97.67
CA ASN A 512 -16.76 -30.82 97.90
C ASN A 512 -16.47 -29.89 96.72
N ASP A 513 -15.32 -30.04 96.04
CA ASP A 513 -14.99 -29.29 94.82
C ASP A 513 -15.97 -29.64 93.69
N ASP A 514 -16.23 -30.93 93.45
CA ASP A 514 -17.20 -31.36 92.42
C ASP A 514 -18.63 -30.84 92.71
N TYR A 515 -19.03 -30.79 93.99
CA TYR A 515 -20.35 -30.28 94.38
C TYR A 515 -20.44 -28.75 94.25
N ALA A 516 -19.35 -28.02 94.54
CA ALA A 516 -19.27 -26.58 94.38
C ALA A 516 -19.30 -26.16 92.90
N ASP A 517 -18.58 -26.90 92.04
CA ASP A 517 -18.55 -26.65 90.61
C ASP A 517 -19.92 -26.86 89.95
N PHE A 518 -20.67 -27.90 90.37
CA PHE A 518 -22.00 -28.16 89.84
C PHE A 518 -23.01 -27.05 90.19
N VAL A 519 -22.99 -26.56 91.43
CA VAL A 519 -23.90 -25.49 91.88
C VAL A 519 -23.53 -24.14 91.25
N HIS A 520 -22.24 -23.85 91.09
CA HIS A 520 -21.79 -22.64 90.40
C HIS A 520 -22.17 -22.64 88.92
N LEU A 521 -22.07 -23.78 88.23
CA LEU A 521 -22.44 -23.88 86.83
C LEU A 521 -23.95 -23.65 86.62
N SER A 522 -24.80 -24.20 87.50
CA SER A 522 -26.25 -24.04 87.36
C SER A 522 -26.73 -22.60 87.63
N SER A 523 -26.15 -21.88 88.59
CA SER A 523 -26.52 -20.47 88.83
C SER A 523 -25.98 -19.55 87.74
N ASN A 524 -24.77 -19.81 87.25
CA ASN A 524 -24.14 -18.99 86.22
C ASN A 524 -24.90 -19.10 84.89
N LEU A 525 -25.34 -20.30 84.48
CA LEU A 525 -26.08 -20.50 83.23
C LEU A 525 -27.43 -19.75 83.18
N VAL A 526 -28.16 -19.68 84.29
CA VAL A 526 -29.43 -18.92 84.36
C VAL A 526 -29.18 -17.41 84.25
N SER A 527 -28.16 -16.89 84.93
CA SER A 527 -27.77 -15.47 84.83
C SER A 527 -27.19 -15.10 83.45
N LEU A 528 -26.56 -16.05 82.76
CA LEU A 528 -26.00 -15.85 81.44
C LEU A 528 -27.10 -15.68 80.38
N GLN A 529 -28.19 -16.46 80.49
CA GLN A 529 -29.34 -16.37 79.58
C GLN A 529 -30.02 -15.00 79.68
N GLU A 530 -30.22 -14.49 80.90
CA GLU A 530 -30.78 -13.14 81.11
C GLU A 530 -29.86 -12.05 80.56
N SER A 531 -28.54 -12.21 80.72
CA SER A 531 -27.55 -11.28 80.19
C SER A 531 -27.50 -11.31 78.66
N LEU A 532 -27.61 -12.49 78.05
CA LEU A 532 -27.65 -12.68 76.59
C LEU A 532 -28.88 -12.03 75.98
N ASN A 533 -30.06 -12.25 76.57
CA ASN A 533 -31.30 -11.61 76.10
C ASN A 533 -31.23 -10.08 76.21
N LYS A 534 -30.59 -9.57 77.26
CA LYS A 534 -30.40 -8.11 77.43
C LYS A 534 -29.43 -7.54 76.40
N ILE A 535 -28.32 -8.23 76.14
CA ILE A 535 -27.36 -7.84 75.09
C ILE A 535 -28.03 -7.88 73.72
N GLU A 536 -28.82 -8.91 73.42
CA GLU A 536 -29.55 -9.02 72.15
C GLU A 536 -30.53 -7.85 71.96
N LEU A 537 -31.27 -7.48 73.01
CA LEU A 537 -32.16 -6.31 72.98
C LEU A 537 -31.39 -4.98 72.82
N ASP A 538 -30.30 -4.80 73.55
CA ASP A 538 -29.47 -3.58 73.47
C ASP A 538 -28.78 -3.47 72.11
N VAL A 539 -28.27 -4.56 71.55
CA VAL A 539 -27.68 -4.61 70.20
C VAL A 539 -28.72 -4.29 69.15
N ASN A 540 -29.91 -4.90 69.21
CA ASN A 540 -30.98 -4.60 68.25
C ASN A 540 -31.47 -3.14 68.35
N ARG A 541 -31.55 -2.57 69.55
CA ARG A 541 -31.88 -1.16 69.74
C ARG A 541 -30.80 -0.25 69.15
N ASN A 542 -29.55 -0.48 69.49
CA ASN A 542 -28.42 0.32 69.00
C ASN A 542 -28.26 0.19 67.49
N TRP A 543 -28.51 -1.00 66.93
CA TRP A 543 -28.51 -1.24 65.48
C TRP A 543 -29.59 -0.41 64.80
N LYS A 544 -30.79 -0.36 65.37
CA LYS A 544 -31.89 0.44 64.83
C LYS A 544 -31.62 1.94 64.92
N GLU A 545 -31.08 2.42 66.04
CA GLU A 545 -30.65 3.82 66.18
C GLU A 545 -29.54 4.18 65.18
N PHE A 546 -28.59 3.27 64.95
CA PHE A 546 -27.55 3.43 63.93
C PHE A 546 -28.13 3.43 62.51
N GLU A 547 -29.06 2.53 62.20
CA GLU A 547 -29.75 2.47 60.91
C GLU A 547 -30.54 3.76 60.63
N ASP A 548 -31.29 4.24 61.61
CA ASP A 548 -32.08 5.49 61.50
C ASP A 548 -31.16 6.71 61.37
N SER A 549 -30.08 6.79 62.15
CA SER A 549 -29.07 7.86 62.03
C SER A 549 -28.32 7.82 60.69
N THR A 550 -28.04 6.63 60.16
CA THR A 550 -27.42 6.45 58.84
C THR A 550 -28.38 6.89 57.74
N LYS A 551 -29.67 6.54 57.81
CA LYS A 551 -30.69 7.01 56.86
C LYS A 551 -30.86 8.53 56.88
N GLU A 552 -30.85 9.14 58.05
CA GLU A 552 -30.91 10.60 58.18
C GLU A 552 -29.67 11.28 57.58
N SER A 553 -28.48 10.71 57.84
CA SER A 553 -27.22 11.19 57.28
C SER A 553 -27.18 11.04 55.75
N LEU A 554 -27.68 9.94 55.21
CA LEU A 554 -27.82 9.72 53.77
C LEU A 554 -28.76 10.75 53.13
N GLY A 555 -29.94 10.97 53.72
CA GLY A 555 -30.89 11.98 53.26
C GLY A 555 -30.38 13.42 53.41
N MET A 556 -29.43 13.69 54.33
CA MET A 556 -28.73 14.97 54.39
C MET A 556 -27.69 15.08 53.27
N ALA A 557 -26.92 14.03 53.00
CA ALA A 557 -25.96 13.98 51.91
C ALA A 557 -26.64 14.20 50.54
N GLU A 558 -27.78 13.54 50.28
CA GLU A 558 -28.58 13.74 49.07
C GLU A 558 -29.05 15.20 48.90
N ARG A 559 -29.47 15.85 50.01
CA ARG A 559 -29.87 17.27 49.99
C ARG A 559 -28.69 18.21 49.74
N ILE A 560 -27.52 17.89 50.28
CA ILE A 560 -26.29 18.64 50.01
C ILE A 560 -25.88 18.48 48.55
N GLU A 561 -25.93 17.26 48.02
CA GLU A 561 -25.64 16.98 46.61
C GLU A 561 -26.60 17.75 45.69
N GLN A 562 -27.90 17.75 45.99
CA GLN A 562 -28.89 18.55 45.25
C GLN A 562 -28.55 20.05 45.28
N LYS A 563 -28.15 20.60 46.44
CA LYS A 563 -27.74 22.00 46.55
C LYS A 563 -26.42 22.31 45.84
N CYS A 564 -25.46 21.39 45.85
CA CYS A 564 -24.22 21.50 45.09
C CYS A 564 -24.49 21.52 43.58
N ASN A 565 -25.40 20.69 43.09
CA ASN A 565 -25.83 20.67 41.69
C ASN A 565 -26.54 21.98 41.30
N GLU A 566 -27.44 22.50 42.14
CA GLU A 566 -28.04 23.83 41.93
C GLU A 566 -27.00 24.96 41.90
N LEU A 567 -26.00 24.92 42.79
CA LEU A 567 -24.92 25.90 42.82
C LEU A 567 -24.01 25.82 41.58
N SER A 568 -23.72 24.61 41.08
CA SER A 568 -22.96 24.42 39.85
C SER A 568 -23.71 25.01 38.66
N SER A 569 -25.00 24.67 38.51
CA SER A 569 -25.84 25.20 37.44
C SER A 569 -25.98 26.73 37.49
N ASN A 570 -26.07 27.31 38.69
CA ASN A 570 -26.09 28.77 38.85
C ASN A 570 -24.76 29.43 38.48
N ARG A 571 -23.62 28.80 38.77
CA ARG A 571 -22.29 29.30 38.38
C ARG A 571 -22.07 29.23 36.87
N GLU A 572 -22.56 28.17 36.22
CA GLU A 572 -22.55 28.02 34.77
C GLU A 572 -23.35 29.15 34.10
N LYS A 573 -24.60 29.39 34.55
CA LYS A 573 -25.41 30.51 34.05
C LYS A 573 -24.78 31.87 34.30
N GLN A 574 -24.05 32.04 35.41
CA GLN A 574 -23.34 33.28 35.72
C GLN A 574 -22.13 33.50 34.80
N ALA A 575 -21.42 32.43 34.44
CA ALA A 575 -20.33 32.49 33.46
C ALA A 575 -20.89 32.80 32.06
N GLU A 576 -21.98 32.13 31.67
CA GLU A 576 -22.70 32.36 30.41
C GLU A 576 -23.12 33.84 30.25
N LEU A 577 -23.76 34.40 31.27
CA LEU A 577 -24.17 35.81 31.28
C LEU A 577 -22.98 36.78 31.22
N ARG A 578 -21.87 36.45 31.88
CA ARG A 578 -20.66 37.27 31.86
C ARG A 578 -20.04 37.31 30.47
N ASP A 579 -19.93 36.17 29.82
CA ASP A 579 -19.35 36.04 28.49
C ASP A 579 -20.22 36.74 27.45
N ARG A 580 -21.54 36.59 27.57
CA ARG A 580 -22.51 37.31 26.73
C ARG A 580 -22.41 38.84 26.89
N VAL A 581 -22.28 39.35 28.11
CA VAL A 581 -22.09 40.80 28.35
C VAL A 581 -20.76 41.28 27.76
N ALA A 582 -19.68 40.51 27.93
CA ALA A 582 -18.38 40.84 27.36
C ALA A 582 -18.45 40.92 25.82
N PHE A 583 -19.09 39.94 25.18
CA PHE A 583 -19.32 39.94 23.73
C PHE A 583 -20.07 41.19 23.26
N LEU A 584 -21.22 41.50 23.88
CA LEU A 584 -22.04 42.66 23.50
C LEU A 584 -21.27 43.98 23.68
N CYS A 585 -20.48 44.12 24.75
CA CYS A 585 -19.63 45.29 24.97
C CYS A 585 -18.55 45.45 23.89
N VAL A 586 -17.94 44.36 23.42
CA VAL A 586 -16.94 44.42 22.35
C VAL A 586 -17.59 44.80 21.02
N ILE A 587 -18.75 44.23 20.70
CA ILE A 587 -19.54 44.58 19.51
C ILE A 587 -19.92 46.07 19.52
N GLU A 588 -20.36 46.61 20.66
CA GLU A 588 -20.68 48.03 20.81
C GLU A 588 -19.46 48.92 20.57
N LYS A 589 -18.33 48.61 21.22
CA LYS A 589 -17.06 49.36 21.05
C LYS A 589 -16.57 49.33 19.59
N LEU A 590 -16.63 48.17 18.94
CA LEU A 590 -16.20 48.01 17.55
C LEU A 590 -17.15 48.76 16.60
N SER A 591 -18.47 48.67 16.84
CA SER A 591 -19.47 49.45 16.11
C SER A 591 -19.31 50.96 16.29
N GLU A 592 -18.95 51.43 17.48
CA GLU A 592 -18.71 52.86 17.74
C GLU A 592 -17.45 53.35 17.02
N MET A 593 -16.37 52.56 17.07
CA MET A 593 -15.13 52.83 16.33
C MET A 593 -15.36 52.91 14.81
N LEU A 594 -16.25 52.07 14.27
CA LEU A 594 -16.61 52.05 12.84
C LEU A 594 -17.69 53.06 12.44
N ARG A 595 -18.32 53.77 13.39
CA ARG A 595 -19.37 54.76 13.08
C ARG A 595 -18.84 55.94 12.25
N ARG A 596 -17.56 56.28 12.41
CA ARG A 596 -16.84 57.31 11.64
C ARG A 596 -15.42 56.83 11.35
N PRO A 597 -15.20 55.99 10.32
CA PRO A 597 -13.87 55.49 10.00
C PRO A 597 -12.95 56.64 9.55
N PRO A 598 -11.67 56.62 9.93
CA PRO A 598 -10.71 57.62 9.48
C PRO A 598 -10.41 57.46 7.98
N LYS A 599 -10.11 58.56 7.28
CA LYS A 599 -9.71 58.53 5.85
C LYS A 599 -8.40 57.76 5.58
N SER A 600 -7.55 57.64 6.60
CA SER A 600 -6.34 56.81 6.60
C SER A 600 -6.17 56.23 7.99
N CYS A 601 -5.96 54.92 8.11
CA CYS A 601 -5.83 54.29 9.42
C CYS A 601 -4.41 54.51 9.98
N SER A 602 -4.31 55.10 11.17
CA SER A 602 -3.05 55.18 11.89
C SER A 602 -2.70 53.83 12.53
N VAL A 603 -1.42 53.60 12.83
CA VAL A 603 -0.95 52.40 13.55
C VAL A 603 -1.73 52.19 14.86
N LEU A 604 -1.99 53.27 15.61
CA LEU A 604 -2.76 53.23 16.86
C LEU A 604 -4.23 52.81 16.63
N TRP A 605 -4.82 53.20 15.51
CA TRP A 605 -6.17 52.79 15.15
C TRP A 605 -6.22 51.29 14.81
N LEU A 606 -5.25 50.81 14.02
CA LEU A 606 -5.14 49.39 13.65
C LEU A 606 -4.87 48.49 14.86
N GLN A 607 -4.03 48.93 15.80
CA GLN A 607 -3.80 48.20 17.06
C GLN A 607 -5.07 48.10 17.93
N LYS A 608 -5.85 49.19 18.00
CA LYS A 608 -7.15 49.16 18.70
C LYS A 608 -8.13 48.20 18.04
N ALA A 609 -8.21 48.21 16.71
CA ALA A 609 -9.03 47.26 15.96
C ALA A 609 -8.61 45.81 16.19
N ALA A 610 -7.30 45.53 16.17
CA ALA A 610 -6.76 44.19 16.45
C ALA A 610 -7.16 43.70 17.85
N ASN A 611 -7.03 44.55 18.87
CA ASN A 611 -7.39 44.20 20.25
C ASN A 611 -8.88 43.84 20.37
N PHE A 612 -9.77 44.62 19.75
CA PHE A 612 -11.21 44.31 19.78
C PHE A 612 -11.55 43.03 19.01
N VAL A 613 -10.90 42.76 17.88
CA VAL A 613 -11.10 41.49 17.14
C VAL A 613 -10.62 40.29 17.95
N VAL A 614 -9.48 40.39 18.66
CA VAL A 614 -9.00 39.32 19.54
C VAL A 614 -9.94 39.10 20.72
N GLU A 615 -10.41 40.17 21.37
CA GLU A 615 -11.38 40.10 22.48
C GLU A 615 -12.70 39.45 22.01
N LEU A 616 -13.18 39.80 20.81
CA LEU A 616 -14.37 39.23 20.18
C LEU A 616 -14.21 37.74 19.86
N LYS A 617 -13.06 37.32 19.30
CA LYS A 617 -12.82 35.91 18.99
C LYS A 617 -12.56 35.06 20.23
N SER A 618 -12.00 35.65 21.29
CA SER A 618 -11.81 34.95 22.56
C SER A 618 -13.14 34.65 23.27
N THR A 619 -14.11 35.57 23.19
CA THR A 619 -15.45 35.39 23.76
C THR A 619 -16.31 34.41 22.95
N SER A 620 -16.06 34.25 21.64
CA SER A 620 -16.77 33.28 20.78
C SER A 620 -16.48 31.81 21.03
N LEU A 621 -15.47 31.47 21.82
CA LEU A 621 -15.10 30.10 22.11
C LEU A 621 -15.86 29.51 23.32
N SER A 622 -16.47 30.34 24.17
CA SER A 622 -17.08 29.91 25.43
C SER A 622 -18.61 29.94 25.46
N TYR A 623 -19.26 30.58 24.48
CA TYR A 623 -20.72 30.82 24.49
C TYR A 623 -21.38 30.55 23.12
N GLN A 624 -22.55 29.89 23.12
CA GLN A 624 -23.36 29.70 21.92
C GLN A 624 -24.27 30.92 21.71
N TYR A 625 -23.91 31.75 20.72
CA TYR A 625 -24.64 32.97 20.37
C TYR A 625 -26.03 32.72 19.79
N SER A 626 -26.95 33.66 20.06
CA SER A 626 -28.20 33.74 19.32
C SER A 626 -27.96 34.11 17.85
N GLU A 627 -28.92 33.81 16.98
CA GLU A 627 -28.83 34.19 15.55
C GLU A 627 -28.74 35.72 15.37
N GLU A 628 -29.35 36.51 16.25
CA GLU A 628 -29.27 37.97 16.24
C GLU A 628 -27.87 38.47 16.59
N GLU A 629 -27.20 37.83 17.55
CA GLU A 629 -25.84 38.14 17.99
C GLU A 629 -24.80 37.79 16.92
N LYS A 630 -24.95 36.63 16.27
CA LYS A 630 -24.11 36.24 15.11
C LYS A 630 -24.29 37.21 13.94
N ASN A 631 -25.52 37.65 13.69
CA ASN A 631 -25.80 38.64 12.65
C ASN A 631 -25.16 40.00 12.97
N ALA A 632 -25.19 40.43 14.23
CA ALA A 632 -24.53 41.67 14.66
C ALA A 632 -23.00 41.58 14.51
N GLU A 633 -22.38 40.45 14.88
CA GLU A 633 -20.96 40.18 14.65
C GLU A 633 -20.62 40.28 13.15
N ALA A 634 -21.38 39.58 12.30
CA ALA A 634 -21.15 39.55 10.86
C ALA A 634 -21.22 40.94 10.22
N ILE A 635 -22.21 41.77 10.61
CA ILE A 635 -22.35 43.14 10.10
C ILE A 635 -21.16 44.01 10.49
N VAL A 636 -20.72 43.91 11.75
CA VAL A 636 -19.63 44.73 12.30
C VAL A 636 -18.28 44.30 11.70
N LEU A 637 -18.02 43.00 11.58
CA LEU A 637 -16.82 42.47 10.92
C LEU A 637 -16.78 42.83 9.43
N SER A 638 -17.91 42.71 8.71
CA SER A 638 -17.97 43.09 7.28
C SER A 638 -17.62 44.56 7.05
N LYS A 639 -18.11 45.47 7.91
CA LYS A 639 -17.73 46.89 7.86
C LYS A 639 -16.25 47.11 8.18
N LEU A 640 -15.70 46.39 9.15
CA LEU A 640 -14.27 46.44 9.47
C LEU A 640 -13.42 45.99 8.28
N ASP A 641 -13.80 44.88 7.65
CA ASP A 641 -13.08 44.32 6.50
C ASP A 641 -13.04 45.31 5.33
N THR A 642 -14.13 46.03 5.06
CA THR A 642 -14.15 47.07 4.00
C THR A 642 -13.11 48.15 4.28
N VAL A 643 -13.07 48.69 5.51
CA VAL A 643 -12.11 49.73 5.91
C VAL A 643 -10.66 49.22 5.85
N LEU A 644 -10.43 47.98 6.31
CA LEU A 644 -9.11 47.35 6.26
C LEU A 644 -8.65 47.07 4.83
N CYS A 645 -9.55 46.69 3.92
CA CYS A 645 -9.24 46.44 2.52
C CYS A 645 -8.89 47.75 1.79
N GLU A 646 -9.68 48.81 1.96
CA GLU A 646 -9.40 50.14 1.39
C GLU A 646 -8.03 50.67 1.83
N GLU A 647 -7.74 50.58 3.12
CA GLU A 647 -6.45 50.98 3.68
C GLU A 647 -5.31 50.06 3.22
N GLY A 648 -5.55 48.76 3.09
CA GLY A 648 -4.59 47.79 2.57
C GLY A 648 -4.18 48.10 1.13
N VAL A 649 -5.12 48.43 0.25
CA VAL A 649 -4.87 48.87 -1.13
C VAL A 649 -4.09 50.19 -1.14
N ARG A 650 -4.47 51.15 -0.31
CA ARG A 650 -3.75 52.43 -0.15
C ARG A 650 -2.30 52.22 0.30
N SER A 651 -2.06 51.34 1.28
CA SER A 651 -0.72 51.06 1.77
C SER A 651 0.10 50.29 0.74
N ALA A 652 -0.46 49.29 0.08
CA ALA A 652 0.22 48.51 -0.96
C ALA A 652 0.62 49.35 -2.20
N SER A 653 -0.14 50.40 -2.51
CA SER A 653 0.16 51.33 -3.60
C SER A 653 1.22 52.39 -3.23
N THR A 654 1.43 52.66 -1.94
CA THR A 654 2.31 53.73 -1.44
C THR A 654 3.55 53.18 -0.74
N ASP A 655 3.54 52.97 0.57
CA ASP A 655 4.70 52.69 1.42
C ASP A 655 4.73 51.29 2.05
N CYS A 656 3.64 50.53 1.94
CA CYS A 656 3.44 49.20 2.54
C CYS A 656 3.53 49.14 4.07
N GLN A 657 3.54 50.28 4.79
CA GLN A 657 3.78 50.32 6.24
C GLN A 657 2.66 49.68 7.08
N ASN A 658 1.41 49.77 6.62
CA ASN A 658 0.26 49.29 7.38
C ASN A 658 -0.09 47.82 7.07
N LEU A 659 0.42 47.25 5.98
CA LEU A 659 0.17 45.85 5.60
C LEU A 659 0.52 44.82 6.70
N PRO A 660 1.66 44.94 7.43
CA PRO A 660 2.00 44.02 8.52
C PRO A 660 1.00 44.01 9.68
N LEU A 661 0.22 45.09 9.86
CA LEU A 661 -0.79 45.20 10.92
C LEU A 661 -2.18 44.78 10.42
N ILE A 662 -2.50 45.02 9.15
CA ILE A 662 -3.79 44.68 8.54
C ILE A 662 -3.92 43.18 8.32
N LEU A 663 -2.88 42.53 7.79
CA LEU A 663 -2.94 41.12 7.40
C LEU A 663 -3.26 40.17 8.58
N PRO A 664 -2.69 40.31 9.78
CA PRO A 664 -3.07 39.51 10.93
C PRO A 664 -4.54 39.68 11.35
N ILE A 665 -5.08 40.91 11.28
CA ILE A 665 -6.48 41.20 11.63
C ILE A 665 -7.41 40.47 10.64
N LEU A 666 -7.17 40.61 9.34
CA LEU A 666 -7.94 39.92 8.30
C LEU A 666 -7.79 38.39 8.35
N THR A 667 -6.64 37.90 8.81
CA THR A 667 -6.43 36.46 9.01
C THR A 667 -7.27 35.94 10.17
N LEU A 668 -7.37 36.70 11.26
CA LEU A 668 -8.21 36.35 12.42
C LEU A 668 -9.72 36.42 12.11
N THR A 669 -10.14 37.26 11.17
CA THR A 669 -11.54 37.32 10.70
C THR A 669 -11.85 36.32 9.59
N GLY A 670 -10.83 35.66 9.01
CA GLY A 670 -10.98 34.73 7.89
C GLY A 670 -11.12 35.39 6.51
N ASN A 671 -10.88 36.70 6.40
CA ASN A 671 -11.17 37.51 5.21
C ASN A 671 -9.92 38.01 4.47
N SER A 672 -8.76 37.35 4.61
CA SER A 672 -7.54 37.67 3.87
C SER A 672 -7.72 37.65 2.35
N HIS A 673 -8.57 36.76 1.83
CA HIS A 673 -8.92 36.68 0.41
C HIS A 673 -9.63 37.94 -0.12
N SER A 674 -10.36 38.66 0.73
CA SER A 674 -11.03 39.92 0.35
C SER A 674 -9.99 40.99 -0.01
N LEU A 675 -8.92 41.11 0.78
CA LEU A 675 -7.83 42.02 0.47
C LEU A 675 -7.10 41.61 -0.81
N THR A 676 -6.90 40.31 -1.06
CA THR A 676 -6.36 39.84 -2.34
C THR A 676 -7.23 40.28 -3.51
N ALA A 677 -8.56 40.13 -3.42
CA ALA A 677 -9.48 40.54 -4.48
C ALA A 677 -9.41 42.04 -4.76
N HIS A 678 -9.40 42.87 -3.72
CA HIS A 678 -9.27 44.33 -3.84
C HIS A 678 -7.90 44.78 -4.38
N LEU A 679 -6.81 44.14 -3.96
CA LEU A 679 -5.48 44.41 -4.52
C LEU A 679 -5.44 44.07 -6.02
N VAL A 680 -6.04 42.94 -6.40
CA VAL A 680 -6.14 42.52 -7.80
C VAL A 680 -6.96 43.54 -8.60
N SER A 681 -8.19 43.86 -8.17
CA SER A 681 -9.13 44.71 -8.92
C SER A 681 -8.76 46.19 -8.94
N ASP A 682 -8.33 46.73 -7.80
CA ASP A 682 -8.25 48.20 -7.58
C ASP A 682 -6.82 48.73 -7.78
N LEU A 683 -5.81 47.86 -7.68
CA LEU A 683 -4.40 48.22 -7.83
C LEU A 683 -3.73 47.55 -9.03
N LEU A 684 -3.75 46.22 -9.12
CA LEU A 684 -2.94 45.48 -10.09
C LEU A 684 -3.53 45.58 -11.51
N TYR A 685 -4.83 45.36 -11.68
CA TYR A 685 -5.50 45.44 -12.99
C TYR A 685 -5.35 46.82 -13.64
N PRO A 686 -5.73 47.94 -12.99
CA PRO A 686 -5.63 49.28 -13.61
C PRO A 686 -4.19 49.68 -13.93
N LYS A 687 -3.21 49.13 -13.19
CA LYS A 687 -1.80 49.48 -13.34
C LYS A 687 -1.09 48.65 -14.40
N PHE A 688 -1.44 47.38 -14.55
CA PHE A 688 -0.71 46.44 -15.44
C PHE A 688 -1.44 46.13 -16.74
N VAL A 689 -2.77 46.27 -16.76
CA VAL A 689 -3.58 46.02 -17.95
C VAL A 689 -3.98 47.36 -18.54
N VAL A 690 -3.11 47.91 -19.40
CA VAL A 690 -3.40 49.09 -20.21
C VAL A 690 -3.77 48.62 -21.61
N GLU A 691 -4.95 49.01 -22.11
CA GLU A 691 -5.39 48.66 -23.46
C GLU A 691 -4.56 49.40 -24.51
N ASP A 692 -3.49 48.76 -24.99
CA ASP A 692 -2.73 49.19 -26.15
C ASP A 692 -3.04 48.28 -27.34
N GLU A 693 -3.95 48.72 -28.21
CA GLU A 693 -4.42 47.98 -29.39
C GLU A 693 -3.31 47.59 -30.37
N LYS A 694 -2.12 48.21 -30.27
CA LYS A 694 -1.00 47.94 -31.17
C LYS A 694 -0.12 46.75 -30.75
N LYS A 695 -0.22 46.28 -29.51
CA LYS A 695 0.60 45.16 -28.99
C LYS A 695 -0.02 43.81 -29.29
N SER A 696 0.80 42.88 -29.76
CA SER A 696 0.43 41.47 -29.90
C SER A 696 0.08 40.83 -28.55
N GLN A 697 -0.66 39.72 -28.55
CA GLN A 697 -1.03 39.01 -27.32
C GLN A 697 0.20 38.51 -26.53
N LEU A 698 1.28 38.12 -27.24
CA LEU A 698 2.55 37.70 -26.62
C LEU A 698 3.24 38.88 -25.90
N GLU A 699 3.37 40.03 -26.56
CA GLU A 699 4.00 41.23 -25.97
C GLU A 699 3.22 41.72 -24.75
N ARG A 700 1.88 41.62 -24.78
CA ARG A 700 1.03 41.93 -23.63
C ARG A 700 1.31 41.00 -22.45
N LEU A 701 1.43 39.69 -22.71
CA LEU A 701 1.72 38.70 -21.67
C LEU A 701 3.10 38.92 -21.03
N GLU A 702 4.13 39.10 -21.85
CA GLU A 702 5.50 39.33 -21.36
C GLU A 702 5.60 40.63 -20.57
N GLN A 703 4.94 41.70 -21.02
CA GLN A 703 4.88 42.95 -20.28
C GLN A 703 4.19 42.77 -18.91
N VAL A 704 3.09 42.03 -18.84
CA VAL A 704 2.40 41.75 -17.58
C VAL A 704 3.28 40.96 -16.62
N TYR A 705 3.98 39.93 -17.09
CA TYR A 705 4.92 39.16 -16.26
C TYR A 705 6.08 40.01 -15.75
N GLN A 706 6.65 40.88 -16.58
CA GLN A 706 7.68 41.84 -16.16
C GLN A 706 7.15 42.80 -15.09
N ASN A 707 5.96 43.36 -15.28
CA ASN A 707 5.32 44.26 -14.31
C ASN A 707 5.08 43.58 -12.97
N VAL A 708 4.64 42.31 -12.98
CA VAL A 708 4.44 41.50 -11.77
C VAL A 708 5.75 41.29 -11.02
N GLN A 709 6.83 40.93 -11.71
CA GLN A 709 8.16 40.78 -11.08
C GLN A 709 8.69 42.11 -10.52
N MET A 710 8.51 43.21 -11.25
CA MET A 710 8.91 44.54 -10.81
C MET A 710 8.14 44.98 -9.55
N MET A 711 6.84 44.69 -9.49
CA MET A 711 6.00 45.02 -8.33
C MET A 711 6.43 44.23 -7.09
N ARG A 712 6.71 42.93 -7.27
CA ARG A 712 7.25 42.08 -6.20
C ARG A 712 8.54 42.65 -5.62
N ASN A 713 9.47 43.04 -6.48
CA ASN A 713 10.74 43.62 -6.05
C ASN A 713 10.54 44.96 -5.33
N THR A 714 9.63 45.79 -5.85
CA THR A 714 9.26 47.08 -5.22
C THR A 714 8.68 46.87 -3.81
N TRP A 715 7.80 45.89 -3.63
CA TRP A 715 7.25 45.55 -2.32
C TRP A 715 8.31 44.98 -1.38
N ALA A 716 9.21 44.13 -1.87
CA ALA A 716 10.31 43.59 -1.08
C ALA A 716 11.25 44.70 -0.58
N GLU A 717 11.58 45.67 -1.44
CA GLU A 717 12.40 46.83 -1.08
C GLU A 717 11.73 47.73 -0.03
N LYS A 718 10.44 48.07 -0.21
CA LYS A 718 9.70 48.95 0.71
C LYS A 718 9.46 48.32 2.07
N LEU A 719 9.20 47.01 2.13
CA LEU A 719 8.95 46.29 3.37
C LEU A 719 10.24 45.92 4.12
N GLY A 720 11.37 45.79 3.43
CA GLY A 720 12.67 45.47 4.03
C GLY A 720 12.59 44.27 4.98
N HIS A 721 12.93 44.46 6.25
CA HIS A 721 12.88 43.41 7.28
C HIS A 721 11.48 42.87 7.61
N HIS A 722 10.40 43.56 7.20
CA HIS A 722 9.03 43.10 7.34
C HIS A 722 8.57 42.18 6.20
N PHE A 723 9.35 42.04 5.12
CA PHE A 723 9.11 41.07 4.04
C PHE A 723 9.50 39.65 4.47
N ARG A 724 8.87 39.15 5.53
CA ARG A 724 9.05 37.80 6.10
C ARG A 724 8.00 36.84 5.57
N GLU A 725 8.16 35.57 5.90
CA GLU A 725 7.44 34.42 5.33
C GLU A 725 5.92 34.63 5.14
N LYS A 726 5.17 35.07 6.16
CA LYS A 726 3.70 35.25 6.06
C LYS A 726 3.27 36.37 5.10
N ILE A 727 3.92 37.54 5.16
CA ILE A 727 3.58 38.69 4.30
C ILE A 727 4.09 38.44 2.88
N ARG A 728 5.29 37.88 2.74
CA ARG A 728 5.85 37.45 1.46
C ARG A 728 4.93 36.46 0.77
N SER A 729 4.48 35.42 1.47
CA SER A 729 3.56 34.41 0.91
C SER A 729 2.28 35.09 0.42
N PHE A 730 1.64 35.92 1.25
CA PHE A 730 0.41 36.61 0.87
C PHE A 730 0.56 37.49 -0.38
N LEU A 731 1.64 38.26 -0.48
CA LEU A 731 1.89 39.13 -1.63
C LEU A 731 2.26 38.35 -2.89
N ASP A 732 3.06 37.28 -2.75
CA ASP A 732 3.39 36.37 -3.84
C ASP A 732 2.12 35.68 -4.38
N ASP A 733 1.26 35.18 -3.48
CA ASP A 733 -0.01 34.55 -3.84
C ASP A 733 -0.96 35.54 -4.51
N THR A 734 -0.99 36.81 -4.05
CA THR A 734 -1.81 37.87 -4.66
C THR A 734 -1.35 38.19 -6.08
N LEU A 735 -0.04 38.31 -6.32
CA LEU A 735 0.52 38.57 -7.66
C LEU A 735 0.28 37.40 -8.63
N LEU A 736 0.43 36.17 -8.17
CA LEU A 736 0.16 34.98 -8.97
C LEU A 736 -1.33 34.81 -9.25
N THR A 737 -2.19 35.15 -8.29
CA THR A 737 -3.66 35.19 -8.48
C THR A 737 -4.05 36.23 -9.53
N PHE A 738 -3.41 37.41 -9.54
CA PHE A 738 -3.59 38.38 -10.62
C PHE A 738 -3.16 37.81 -11.97
N ALA A 739 -1.98 37.21 -12.07
CA ALA A 739 -1.49 36.62 -13.33
C ALA A 739 -2.44 35.54 -13.87
N LEU A 740 -2.97 34.68 -12.99
CA LEU A 740 -4.01 33.70 -13.33
C LEU A 740 -5.28 34.37 -13.87
N THR A 741 -5.78 35.39 -13.17
CA THR A 741 -7.00 36.10 -13.57
C THR A 741 -6.80 36.83 -14.90
N PHE A 742 -5.59 37.36 -15.15
CA PHE A 742 -5.23 38.00 -16.42
C PHE A 742 -5.30 37.01 -17.57
N ILE A 743 -4.76 35.79 -17.41
CA ILE A 743 -4.87 34.75 -18.44
C ILE A 743 -6.35 34.42 -18.70
N ASP A 744 -7.15 34.24 -17.64
CA ASP A 744 -8.57 33.89 -17.77
C ASP A 744 -9.39 34.97 -18.49
N LYS A 745 -9.18 36.26 -18.16
CA LYS A 745 -9.99 37.36 -18.69
C LYS A 745 -9.49 37.88 -20.03
N CYS A 746 -8.18 37.88 -20.27
CA CYS A 746 -7.57 38.60 -21.38
C CYS A 746 -6.89 37.68 -22.41
N MET A 747 -6.65 36.41 -22.08
CA MET A 747 -5.89 35.47 -22.92
C MET A 747 -6.69 34.21 -23.29
N GLY A 748 -8.03 34.27 -23.30
CA GLY A 748 -8.88 33.11 -23.61
C GLY A 748 -8.58 32.42 -24.95
N THR A 749 -8.23 33.19 -25.99
CA THR A 749 -7.81 32.68 -27.32
C THR A 749 -6.41 32.05 -27.35
N VAL A 750 -5.62 32.30 -26.31
CA VAL A 750 -4.27 31.75 -26.13
C VAL A 750 -4.29 30.58 -25.15
N ALA A 751 -5.20 30.57 -24.17
CA ALA A 751 -5.39 29.44 -23.26
C ALA A 751 -6.06 28.24 -23.97
N VAL A 752 -6.96 28.52 -24.92
CA VAL A 752 -7.53 27.54 -25.85
C VAL A 752 -6.93 27.81 -27.24
N PRO A 753 -6.04 26.96 -27.76
CA PRO A 753 -5.27 27.26 -28.96
C PRO A 753 -6.18 27.38 -30.20
N SER A 754 -6.38 28.59 -30.70
CA SER A 754 -6.88 28.83 -32.07
C SER A 754 -5.74 29.03 -33.07
N ASP A 755 -4.61 29.57 -32.60
CA ASP A 755 -3.34 29.66 -33.31
C ASP A 755 -2.29 28.92 -32.48
N THR A 756 -1.75 27.84 -33.03
CA THR A 756 -0.82 26.97 -32.32
C THR A 756 0.57 27.61 -32.16
N ARG A 757 1.00 28.48 -33.09
CA ARG A 757 2.28 29.17 -32.99
C ARG A 757 2.25 30.20 -31.86
N LEU A 758 1.17 30.99 -31.80
CA LEU A 758 0.97 31.97 -30.73
C LEU A 758 0.84 31.27 -29.36
N PHE A 759 0.12 30.15 -29.30
CA PHE A 759 0.00 29.32 -28.10
C PHE A 759 1.37 28.87 -27.59
N HIS A 760 2.21 28.29 -28.47
CA HIS A 760 3.55 27.81 -28.12
C HIS A 760 4.41 28.93 -27.52
N GLN A 761 4.48 30.07 -28.20
CA GLN A 761 5.27 31.21 -27.73
C GLN A 761 4.80 31.73 -26.37
N CYS A 762 3.49 31.83 -26.15
CA CYS A 762 2.92 32.29 -24.88
C CYS A 762 3.12 31.26 -23.75
N PHE A 763 3.05 29.96 -24.06
CA PHE A 763 3.34 28.91 -23.10
C PHE A 763 4.81 28.95 -22.66
N ILE A 764 5.75 29.07 -23.60
CA ILE A 764 7.17 29.20 -23.29
C ILE A 764 7.45 30.45 -22.47
N ALA A 765 6.86 31.60 -22.82
CA ALA A 765 6.98 32.82 -22.02
C ALA A 765 6.48 32.62 -20.57
N THR A 766 5.38 31.89 -20.40
CA THR A 766 4.83 31.52 -19.08
C THR A 766 5.77 30.58 -18.31
N GLN A 767 6.34 29.57 -18.98
CA GLN A 767 7.29 28.65 -18.35
C GLN A 767 8.57 29.37 -17.89
N ARG A 768 9.10 30.32 -18.68
CA ARG A 768 10.22 31.18 -18.27
C ARG A 768 9.87 32.04 -17.05
N PHE A 769 8.67 32.60 -17.00
CA PHE A 769 8.18 33.35 -15.84
C PHE A 769 8.11 32.47 -14.59
N ILE A 770 7.56 31.25 -14.70
CA ILE A 770 7.49 30.29 -13.59
C ILE A 770 8.89 29.91 -13.09
N ASN A 771 9.81 29.60 -14.01
CA ASN A 771 11.17 29.18 -13.67
C ASN A 771 12.01 30.31 -13.04
N SER A 772 11.69 31.57 -13.31
CA SER A 772 12.37 32.73 -12.72
C SER A 772 11.81 33.16 -11.35
N TRP A 773 10.77 32.50 -10.82
CA TRP A 773 10.14 32.87 -9.56
C TRP A 773 10.95 32.38 -8.33
N PRO A 774 11.45 33.26 -7.45
CA PRO A 774 12.44 32.92 -6.41
C PRO A 774 11.90 32.18 -5.18
N SER A 775 10.60 31.92 -5.07
CA SER A 775 9.97 31.28 -3.90
C SER A 775 9.01 30.15 -4.31
N ALA A 776 9.48 29.28 -5.21
CA ALA A 776 8.69 28.19 -5.79
C ALA A 776 8.04 27.19 -4.80
N PRO A 777 8.62 26.84 -3.63
CA PRO A 777 8.03 25.82 -2.75
C PRO A 777 6.69 26.22 -2.12
N SER A 778 6.56 27.48 -1.66
CA SER A 778 5.34 27.97 -0.99
C SER A 778 4.20 28.25 -1.98
N CYS A 779 4.53 28.68 -3.20
CA CYS A 779 3.55 29.05 -4.22
C CYS A 779 3.38 28.00 -5.33
N ARG A 780 3.85 26.76 -5.09
CA ARG A 780 3.90 25.68 -6.09
C ARG A 780 2.54 25.40 -6.71
N THR A 781 1.47 25.46 -5.91
CA THR A 781 0.09 25.22 -6.38
C THR A 781 -0.36 26.27 -7.38
N LEU A 782 -0.13 27.56 -7.10
CA LEU A 782 -0.55 28.64 -8.00
C LEU A 782 0.31 28.70 -9.27
N LEU A 783 1.62 28.46 -9.16
CA LEU A 783 2.50 28.35 -10.33
C LEU A 783 2.11 27.17 -11.23
N LYS A 784 1.73 26.03 -10.63
CA LYS A 784 1.17 24.89 -11.35
C LYS A 784 -0.16 25.28 -12.03
N SER A 785 -1.08 25.93 -11.32
CA SER A 785 -2.34 26.40 -11.89
C SER A 785 -2.12 27.33 -13.09
N LEU A 786 -1.10 28.19 -13.05
CA LEU A 786 -0.78 29.12 -14.16
C LEU A 786 -0.38 28.35 -15.42
N ARG A 787 0.46 27.32 -15.25
CA ARG A 787 0.86 26.42 -16.35
C ARG A 787 -0.34 25.62 -16.87
N ASP A 788 -1.16 25.10 -15.98
CA ASP A 788 -2.28 24.21 -16.31
C ASP A 788 -3.46 24.96 -16.97
N LYS A 789 -3.45 26.30 -17.02
CA LYS A 789 -4.38 27.10 -17.84
C LYS A 789 -4.24 26.85 -19.33
N PHE A 790 -3.05 26.48 -19.79
CA PHE A 790 -2.81 26.19 -21.19
C PHE A 790 -3.29 24.79 -21.53
N ASN A 791 -4.26 24.66 -22.44
CA ASN A 791 -4.79 23.36 -22.82
C ASN A 791 -3.85 22.62 -23.79
N LEU A 792 -2.82 22.01 -23.20
CA LEU A 792 -1.78 21.28 -23.92
C LEU A 792 -2.34 20.07 -24.72
N LEU A 793 -3.46 19.50 -24.30
CA LEU A 793 -4.08 18.38 -25.02
C LEU A 793 -4.73 18.86 -26.33
N VAL A 794 -5.44 19.99 -26.31
CA VAL A 794 -6.02 20.58 -27.53
C VAL A 794 -4.91 21.06 -28.47
N TYR A 795 -3.85 21.66 -27.92
CA TYR A 795 -2.66 22.05 -28.69
C TYR A 795 -2.07 20.87 -29.47
N PHE A 796 -1.75 19.78 -28.76
CA PHE A 796 -1.23 18.55 -29.37
C PHE A 796 -2.18 17.98 -30.44
N LYS A 797 -3.50 17.99 -30.20
CA LYS A 797 -4.48 17.54 -31.19
C LYS A 797 -4.47 18.41 -32.44
N LEU A 798 -4.38 19.73 -32.33
CA LEU A 798 -4.37 20.62 -33.49
C LEU A 798 -3.11 20.47 -34.34
N GLU A 799 -1.95 20.31 -33.69
CA GLU A 799 -0.67 20.06 -34.36
C GLU A 799 -0.66 18.71 -35.10
N THR A 800 -1.24 17.66 -34.51
CA THR A 800 -1.25 16.32 -35.11
C THR A 800 -2.41 16.06 -36.07
N HIS A 801 -3.53 16.80 -35.96
CA HIS A 801 -4.74 16.53 -36.74
C HIS A 801 -4.53 16.69 -38.26
N LYS A 802 -3.74 17.69 -38.68
CA LYS A 802 -3.43 17.92 -40.10
C LYS A 802 -2.73 16.71 -40.72
N PHE A 803 -1.77 16.13 -40.00
CA PHE A 803 -1.02 14.95 -40.43
C PHE A 803 -1.86 13.68 -40.34
N ASN A 804 -2.57 13.45 -39.24
CA ASN A 804 -3.44 12.27 -39.09
C ASN A 804 -4.47 12.19 -40.22
N LYS A 805 -5.14 13.31 -40.57
CA LYS A 805 -6.13 13.33 -41.64
C LYS A 805 -5.50 13.00 -43.01
N LYS A 806 -4.31 13.53 -43.30
CA LYS A 806 -3.60 13.24 -44.55
C LYS A 806 -3.15 11.77 -44.60
N ILE A 807 -2.53 11.27 -43.54
CA ILE A 807 -2.02 9.90 -43.44
C ILE A 807 -3.17 8.89 -43.52
N ASP A 808 -4.27 9.10 -42.79
CA ASP A 808 -5.41 8.17 -42.79
C ASP A 808 -6.06 8.04 -44.19
N GLN A 809 -5.94 9.05 -45.06
CA GLN A 809 -6.37 8.97 -46.46
C GLN A 809 -5.42 8.14 -47.33
N LEU A 810 -4.12 8.15 -47.02
CA LEU A 810 -3.05 7.46 -47.76
C LEU A 810 -2.87 5.99 -47.34
N LEU A 811 -3.38 5.59 -46.17
CA LEU A 811 -3.26 4.21 -45.66
C LEU A 811 -4.11 3.17 -46.41
N LEU A 812 -4.93 3.56 -47.39
CA LEU A 812 -5.72 2.63 -48.19
C LEU A 812 -4.86 1.93 -49.27
N PRO A 813 -4.73 0.59 -49.27
CA PRO A 813 -3.87 -0.12 -50.23
C PRO A 813 -4.26 0.07 -51.70
N GLU A 814 -5.52 0.37 -52.00
CA GLU A 814 -5.99 0.57 -53.38
C GLU A 814 -5.62 1.94 -53.97
N LYS A 815 -5.15 2.88 -53.13
CA LYS A 815 -4.93 4.29 -53.48
C LYS A 815 -3.48 4.75 -53.24
N PHE A 816 -2.52 3.83 -53.19
CA PHE A 816 -1.12 4.23 -53.01
C PHE A 816 -0.63 5.04 -54.20
N GLU A 817 0.10 6.11 -53.91
CA GLU A 817 0.74 6.99 -54.89
C GLU A 817 2.26 6.79 -54.81
N VAL A 818 2.87 6.50 -55.96
CA VAL A 818 4.32 6.48 -56.12
C VAL A 818 4.74 7.86 -56.60
N CYS A 819 5.66 8.50 -55.90
CA CYS A 819 6.16 9.83 -56.24
C CYS A 819 6.99 9.75 -57.53
N ASP A 820 6.79 10.71 -58.44
CA ASP A 820 7.69 10.89 -59.58
C ASP A 820 9.08 11.24 -59.04
N LYS A 821 10.12 10.46 -59.37
CA LYS A 821 11.51 10.76 -58.96
C LYS A 821 11.91 12.14 -59.51
N ILE A 822 11.83 13.14 -58.66
CA ILE A 822 12.57 14.39 -58.80
C ILE A 822 13.87 14.14 -58.03
N ASP A 823 15.02 14.35 -58.69
CA ASP A 823 16.35 14.09 -58.13
C ASP A 823 16.46 14.58 -56.68
N GLY A 824 16.65 13.65 -55.73
CA GLY A 824 16.94 13.95 -54.32
C GLY A 824 15.81 13.71 -53.29
N GLU A 825 14.69 13.06 -53.63
CA GLU A 825 13.71 12.62 -52.61
C GLU A 825 14.07 11.24 -52.01
N ASP A 826 14.06 11.14 -50.67
CA ASP A 826 14.47 9.94 -49.91
C ASP A 826 13.45 8.78 -49.92
N PHE A 827 12.18 9.06 -50.26
CA PHE A 827 11.07 8.10 -50.20
C PHE A 827 10.30 8.03 -51.53
N HIS A 828 9.93 6.81 -51.94
CA HIS A 828 9.17 6.54 -53.16
C HIS A 828 7.66 6.61 -52.95
N PHE A 829 7.16 6.28 -51.76
CA PHE A 829 5.73 6.34 -51.46
C PHE A 829 5.39 7.60 -50.66
N GLU A 830 4.35 8.33 -51.12
CA GLU A 830 3.85 9.54 -50.45
C GLU A 830 3.43 9.25 -49.00
N THR A 831 3.05 8.01 -48.69
CA THR A 831 2.75 7.53 -47.33
C THR A 831 3.98 7.56 -46.43
N SER A 832 5.11 6.97 -46.85
CA SER A 832 6.37 6.94 -46.09
C SER A 832 6.85 8.37 -45.82
N LYS A 833 6.87 9.20 -46.86
CA LYS A 833 7.23 10.63 -46.78
C LYS A 833 6.34 11.40 -45.80
N SER A 834 5.03 11.23 -45.90
CA SER A 834 4.07 11.93 -45.03
C SER A 834 4.17 11.49 -43.57
N ILE A 835 4.49 10.21 -43.32
CA ILE A 835 4.69 9.68 -41.96
C ILE A 835 5.97 10.24 -41.34
N PHE A 836 7.09 10.25 -42.08
CA PHE A 836 8.34 10.83 -41.58
C PHE A 836 8.19 12.33 -41.27
N ALA A 837 7.61 13.09 -42.19
CA ALA A 837 7.37 14.52 -42.01
C ALA A 837 6.48 14.82 -40.79
N ALA A 838 5.53 13.93 -40.46
CA ALA A 838 4.72 14.07 -39.26
C ALA A 838 5.53 13.86 -37.97
N ILE A 839 6.47 12.91 -37.96
CA ILE A 839 7.36 12.65 -36.83
C ILE A 839 8.33 13.83 -36.64
N GLU A 840 8.96 14.30 -37.71
CA GLU A 840 9.89 15.44 -37.65
C GLU A 840 9.19 16.72 -37.17
N HIS A 841 7.96 16.98 -37.65
CA HIS A 841 7.19 18.17 -37.27
C HIS A 841 6.91 18.23 -35.77
N VAL A 842 6.46 17.13 -35.15
CA VAL A 842 6.09 17.12 -33.73
C VAL A 842 7.29 17.27 -32.79
N TRP A 843 8.49 16.93 -33.26
CA TRP A 843 9.74 17.07 -32.53
C TRP A 843 10.53 18.35 -32.87
N SER A 844 10.02 19.19 -33.78
CA SER A 844 10.63 20.50 -34.10
C SER A 844 10.56 21.49 -32.93
N ASP A 845 11.49 22.45 -32.86
CA ASP A 845 11.53 23.44 -31.76
C ASP A 845 10.31 24.36 -31.69
N GLY A 846 9.60 24.53 -32.82
CA GLY A 846 8.37 25.33 -32.89
C GLY A 846 7.12 24.60 -32.37
N VAL A 847 7.22 23.29 -32.10
CA VAL A 847 6.10 22.44 -31.69
C VAL A 847 6.36 21.74 -30.36
N TYR A 848 7.61 21.36 -30.12
CA TYR A 848 8.03 20.66 -28.92
C TYR A 848 7.72 21.49 -27.66
N LEU A 849 7.06 20.84 -26.71
CA LEU A 849 6.81 21.33 -25.36
C LEU A 849 7.09 20.21 -24.37
N GLU A 850 7.95 20.45 -23.38
CA GLU A 850 8.36 19.48 -22.36
C GLU A 850 7.17 18.73 -21.71
N PRO A 851 6.04 19.37 -21.33
CA PRO A 851 4.98 18.67 -20.59
C PRO A 851 4.10 17.75 -21.44
N ILE A 852 4.33 17.65 -22.76
CA ILE A 852 3.62 16.71 -23.64
C ILE A 852 4.55 15.68 -24.29
N VAL A 853 5.79 15.55 -23.80
CA VAL A 853 6.81 14.64 -24.36
C VAL A 853 6.32 13.19 -24.46
N ASP A 854 5.51 12.75 -23.49
CA ASP A 854 4.85 11.45 -23.47
C ASP A 854 3.92 11.24 -24.68
N LYS A 855 3.16 12.28 -25.04
CA LYS A 855 2.24 12.27 -26.19
C LYS A 855 2.99 12.36 -27.52
N LEU A 856 4.08 13.11 -27.59
CA LEU A 856 4.92 13.18 -28.79
C LEU A 856 5.53 11.80 -29.08
N TRP A 857 6.02 11.12 -28.05
CA TRP A 857 6.55 9.77 -28.17
C TRP A 857 5.49 8.73 -28.56
N ASP A 858 4.32 8.76 -27.90
CA ASP A 858 3.18 7.91 -28.28
C ASP A 858 2.76 8.14 -29.74
N PHE A 859 2.77 9.39 -30.22
CA PHE A 859 2.52 9.70 -31.63
C PHE A 859 3.56 9.09 -32.56
N THR A 860 4.85 9.24 -32.25
CA THR A 860 5.95 8.63 -33.03
C THR A 860 5.76 7.12 -33.16
N LEU A 861 5.48 6.41 -32.06
CA LEU A 861 5.26 4.96 -32.10
C LEU A 861 4.02 4.57 -32.91
N ARG A 862 2.92 5.33 -32.79
CA ARG A 862 1.72 5.09 -33.60
C ARG A 862 1.99 5.31 -35.09
N MET A 863 2.79 6.29 -35.46
CA MET A 863 3.17 6.55 -36.85
C MET A 863 4.01 5.40 -37.42
N LEU A 864 5.00 4.90 -36.67
CA LEU A 864 5.78 3.72 -37.05
C LEU A 864 4.91 2.47 -37.20
N LEU A 865 3.97 2.24 -36.28
CA LEU A 865 3.03 1.10 -36.36
C LEU A 865 2.07 1.22 -37.55
N LYS A 866 1.58 2.43 -37.84
CA LYS A 866 0.74 2.69 -39.02
C LYS A 866 1.51 2.39 -40.31
N HIS A 867 2.76 2.84 -40.42
CA HIS A 867 3.60 2.54 -41.58
C HIS A 867 3.82 1.05 -41.74
N TYR A 868 4.25 0.35 -40.68
CA TYR A 868 4.50 -1.09 -40.74
C TYR A 868 3.26 -1.90 -41.14
N SER A 869 2.10 -1.59 -40.57
CA SER A 869 0.83 -2.25 -40.89
C SER A 869 0.39 -1.97 -42.33
N TRP A 870 0.62 -0.76 -42.81
CA TRP A 870 0.36 -0.37 -44.20
C TRP A 870 1.30 -1.09 -45.16
N SER A 871 2.60 -1.17 -44.87
CA SER A 871 3.57 -1.89 -45.70
C SER A 871 3.20 -3.38 -45.81
N GLN A 872 2.76 -4.01 -44.71
CA GLN A 872 2.23 -5.38 -44.75
C GLN A 872 0.97 -5.49 -45.63
N SER A 873 0.07 -4.51 -45.54
CA SER A 873 -1.17 -4.51 -46.33
C SER A 873 -0.89 -4.30 -47.83
N ILE A 874 0.04 -3.41 -48.18
CA ILE A 874 0.48 -3.21 -49.57
C ILE A 874 1.18 -4.45 -50.10
N LYS A 875 2.05 -5.07 -49.31
CA LYS A 875 2.70 -6.33 -49.70
C LYS A 875 1.64 -7.36 -50.13
N ASN A 876 0.63 -7.61 -49.29
CA ASN A 876 -0.42 -8.57 -49.60
C ASN A 876 -1.20 -8.19 -50.86
N TYR A 877 -1.53 -6.90 -51.03
CA TYR A 877 -2.20 -6.40 -52.22
C TYR A 877 -1.35 -6.58 -53.50
N LEU A 878 -0.05 -6.31 -53.43
CA LEU A 878 0.88 -6.51 -54.56
C LEU A 878 1.00 -7.99 -54.93
N VAL A 879 0.96 -8.89 -53.93
CA VAL A 879 1.00 -10.34 -54.14
C VAL A 879 -0.26 -10.87 -54.83
N GLU A 880 -1.43 -10.39 -54.42
CA GLU A 880 -2.72 -10.89 -54.92
C GLU A 880 -3.11 -10.29 -56.29
N GLU A 881 -2.96 -8.98 -56.48
CA GLU A 881 -3.62 -8.26 -57.59
C GLU A 881 -2.66 -7.85 -58.73
N LYS A 882 -1.44 -7.38 -58.41
CA LYS A 882 -0.53 -6.78 -59.42
C LYS A 882 0.67 -7.65 -59.82
N ARG A 883 1.22 -8.45 -58.90
CA ARG A 883 2.45 -9.25 -59.07
C ARG A 883 3.59 -8.50 -59.74
N ASP A 884 3.88 -7.30 -59.25
CA ASP A 884 4.94 -6.42 -59.76
C ASP A 884 6.13 -6.40 -58.79
N TRP A 885 7.25 -6.98 -59.24
CA TRP A 885 8.48 -7.06 -58.45
C TRP A 885 9.13 -5.69 -58.22
N MET A 886 8.94 -4.72 -59.13
CA MET A 886 9.54 -3.39 -59.01
C MET A 886 8.89 -2.61 -57.85
N LEU A 887 7.56 -2.65 -57.78
CA LEU A 887 6.83 -2.00 -56.68
C LEU A 887 7.16 -2.63 -55.31
N MET A 888 7.43 -3.95 -55.28
CA MET A 888 7.88 -4.62 -54.07
C MET A 888 9.30 -4.21 -53.65
N LEU A 889 10.22 -4.05 -54.62
CA LEU A 889 11.57 -3.55 -54.36
C LEU A 889 11.54 -2.12 -53.80
N LEU A 890 10.71 -1.24 -54.38
CA LEU A 890 10.52 0.12 -53.87
C LEU A 890 9.95 0.14 -52.45
N LEU A 891 8.98 -0.74 -52.15
CA LEU A 891 8.39 -0.84 -50.79
C LEU A 891 9.43 -1.28 -49.76
N ARG A 892 10.31 -2.21 -50.15
CA ARG A 892 11.42 -2.67 -49.31
C ARG A 892 12.42 -1.54 -49.03
N SER A 893 12.82 -0.79 -50.06
CA SER A 893 13.68 0.40 -49.95
C SER A 893 13.08 1.44 -48.97
N ASP A 894 11.82 1.81 -49.16
CA ASP A 894 11.13 2.80 -48.31
C ASP A 894 11.01 2.37 -46.84
N THR A 895 10.74 1.08 -46.59
CA THR A 895 10.52 0.58 -45.24
C THR A 895 11.80 0.59 -44.40
N GLU A 896 12.94 0.24 -45.01
CA GLU A 896 14.25 0.33 -44.36
C GLU A 896 14.66 1.79 -44.15
N LYS A 897 14.56 2.62 -45.20
CA LYS A 897 14.91 4.05 -45.14
C LYS A 897 14.10 4.81 -44.10
N LEU A 898 12.81 4.51 -43.94
CA LEU A 898 11.98 5.19 -42.94
C LEU A 898 12.46 4.85 -41.52
N HIS A 899 12.73 3.58 -41.26
CA HIS A 899 13.22 3.15 -39.95
C HIS A 899 14.55 3.84 -39.61
N GLN A 900 15.49 3.86 -40.56
CA GLN A 900 16.78 4.50 -40.40
C GLN A 900 16.64 6.02 -40.17
N ALA A 901 15.84 6.70 -40.99
CA ALA A 901 15.61 8.14 -40.86
C ALA A 901 15.01 8.52 -39.48
N VAL A 902 14.07 7.71 -38.96
CA VAL A 902 13.52 7.94 -37.60
C VAL A 902 14.55 7.66 -36.52
N PHE A 903 15.42 6.65 -36.70
CA PHE A 903 16.49 6.35 -35.76
C PHE A 903 17.52 7.49 -35.70
N ASP A 904 17.93 8.01 -36.85
CA ASP A 904 18.87 9.13 -36.96
C ASP A 904 18.26 10.41 -36.38
N HIS A 905 17.00 10.70 -36.69
CA HIS A 905 16.29 11.83 -36.09
C HIS A 905 16.18 11.72 -34.56
N ALA A 906 16.02 10.50 -34.03
CA ALA A 906 16.01 10.27 -32.60
C ALA A 906 17.36 10.58 -31.94
N LEU A 907 18.46 10.18 -32.59
CA LEU A 907 19.82 10.47 -32.13
C LEU A 907 20.14 11.97 -32.17
N GLU A 908 19.78 12.65 -33.26
CA GLU A 908 20.14 14.05 -33.50
C GLU A 908 19.28 15.03 -32.70
N THR A 909 17.99 14.75 -32.54
CA THR A 909 17.02 15.70 -31.98
C THR A 909 16.38 15.21 -30.69
N MET A 910 15.84 13.99 -30.67
CA MET A 910 14.96 13.53 -29.58
C MET A 910 15.74 13.25 -28.30
N TRP A 911 16.93 12.65 -28.38
CA TRP A 911 17.74 12.33 -27.21
C TRP A 911 18.29 13.55 -26.49
N GLY A 912 18.65 14.61 -27.20
CA GLY A 912 19.05 15.88 -26.56
C GLY A 912 17.91 16.42 -25.69
N LYS A 913 16.69 16.48 -26.24
CA LYS A 913 15.49 16.97 -25.55
C LYS A 913 15.09 16.12 -24.35
N LEU A 914 15.24 14.79 -24.45
CA LEU A 914 14.94 13.87 -23.35
C LEU A 914 16.01 13.87 -22.26
N HIS A 915 17.28 14.04 -22.63
CA HIS A 915 18.38 14.18 -21.69
C HIS A 915 18.26 15.45 -20.83
N ASP A 916 17.85 16.57 -21.43
CA ASP A 916 17.60 17.83 -20.71
C ASP A 916 16.53 17.68 -19.61
N LEU A 917 15.61 16.73 -19.77
CA LEU A 917 14.58 16.38 -18.78
C LEU A 917 15.06 15.40 -17.70
N SER A 918 16.34 15.00 -17.71
CA SER A 918 16.89 13.98 -16.81
C SER A 918 16.17 12.62 -16.90
N VAL A 919 15.65 12.29 -18.08
CA VAL A 919 14.98 11.00 -18.36
C VAL A 919 15.99 10.01 -18.93
N ASP A 920 15.95 8.77 -18.45
CA ASP A 920 16.73 7.67 -19.04
C ASP A 920 16.24 7.36 -20.47
N THR A 921 17.12 7.54 -21.46
CA THR A 921 16.82 7.32 -22.88
C THR A 921 16.94 5.86 -23.32
N ALA A 922 17.51 4.98 -22.48
CA ALA A 922 17.73 3.58 -22.84
C ALA A 922 16.44 2.81 -23.24
N PRO A 923 15.29 2.97 -22.54
CA PRO A 923 14.05 2.31 -22.94
C PRO A 923 13.52 2.75 -24.32
N PHE A 924 13.72 4.02 -24.67
CA PHE A 924 13.29 4.58 -25.94
C PHE A 924 14.12 4.00 -27.10
N GLY A 925 15.45 3.92 -26.91
CA GLY A 925 16.35 3.25 -27.84
C GLY A 925 16.00 1.77 -28.05
N GLN A 926 15.76 1.02 -26.96
CA GLN A 926 15.34 -0.38 -27.05
C GLN A 926 14.04 -0.58 -27.85
N CYS A 927 13.11 0.37 -27.74
CA CYS A 927 11.85 0.34 -28.50
C CYS A 927 12.10 0.46 -30.01
N LEU A 928 12.93 1.44 -30.43
CA LEU A 928 13.30 1.61 -31.83
C LEU A 928 14.09 0.40 -32.36
N THR A 929 15.01 -0.16 -31.57
CA THR A 929 15.73 -1.38 -31.94
C THR A 929 14.78 -2.57 -32.16
N LYS A 930 13.75 -2.71 -31.33
CA LYS A 930 12.74 -3.77 -31.50
C LYS A 930 11.94 -3.58 -32.77
N HIS A 931 11.56 -2.34 -33.10
CA HIS A 931 10.91 -2.02 -34.36
C HIS A 931 11.82 -2.31 -35.56
N GLY A 932 13.09 -1.95 -35.48
CA GLY A 932 14.10 -2.25 -36.52
C GLY A 932 14.19 -3.74 -36.83
N ARG A 933 14.30 -4.60 -35.82
CA ARG A 933 14.30 -6.06 -36.03
C ARG A 933 13.05 -6.58 -36.74
N ALA A 934 11.89 -5.99 -36.47
CA ALA A 934 10.63 -6.35 -37.13
C ALA A 934 10.58 -5.88 -38.59
N VAL A 935 11.21 -4.72 -38.87
CA VAL A 935 11.43 -4.21 -40.24
C VAL A 935 12.41 -5.12 -40.99
N ASP A 936 13.55 -5.50 -40.40
CA ASP A 936 14.54 -6.40 -41.01
C ASP A 936 13.88 -7.72 -41.44
N THR A 937 13.13 -8.35 -40.53
CA THR A 937 12.39 -9.60 -40.81
C THR A 937 11.37 -9.41 -41.92
N PHE A 938 10.74 -8.23 -42.02
CA PHE A 938 9.77 -7.94 -43.06
C PHE A 938 10.44 -7.70 -44.42
N CYS A 939 11.56 -6.99 -44.45
CA CYS A 939 12.38 -6.80 -45.64
C CYS A 939 12.87 -8.13 -46.21
N GLU A 940 13.31 -9.09 -45.37
CA GLU A 940 13.66 -10.45 -45.83
C GLU A 940 12.49 -11.16 -46.54
N GLN A 941 11.25 -10.94 -46.08
CA GLN A 941 10.08 -11.49 -46.76
C GLN A 941 9.79 -10.80 -48.09
N LEU A 942 9.96 -9.46 -48.15
CA LEU A 942 9.82 -8.72 -49.39
C LEU A 942 10.86 -9.18 -50.42
N ASP A 943 12.11 -9.41 -50.01
CA ASP A 943 13.17 -9.92 -50.87
C ASP A 943 12.79 -11.28 -51.47
N ALA A 944 12.23 -12.19 -50.65
CA ALA A 944 11.75 -13.50 -51.12
C ALA A 944 10.62 -13.37 -52.17
N ASP A 945 9.68 -12.45 -51.97
CA ASP A 945 8.59 -12.22 -52.93
C ASP A 945 9.08 -11.56 -54.22
N VAL A 946 10.02 -10.61 -54.14
CA VAL A 946 10.69 -10.01 -55.31
C VAL A 946 11.38 -11.10 -56.13
N LEU A 947 12.15 -11.98 -55.48
CA LEU A 947 12.80 -13.12 -56.13
C LEU A 947 11.79 -14.05 -56.81
N SER A 948 10.67 -14.36 -56.14
CA SER A 948 9.62 -15.21 -56.69
C SER A 948 8.98 -14.59 -57.93
N PHE A 949 8.56 -13.33 -57.88
CA PHE A 949 7.84 -12.68 -58.99
C PHE A 949 8.73 -12.44 -60.20
N PHE A 950 9.98 -12.06 -59.96
CA PHE A 950 10.94 -11.91 -61.03
C PHE A 950 11.30 -13.26 -61.67
N SER A 951 11.48 -14.30 -60.84
CA SER A 951 11.73 -15.67 -61.34
C SER A 951 10.56 -16.19 -62.19
N ASP A 952 9.31 -15.94 -61.79
CA ASP A 952 8.12 -16.31 -62.59
C ASP A 952 8.08 -15.60 -63.95
N ALA A 953 8.52 -14.33 -64.02
CA ALA A 953 8.64 -13.60 -65.28
C ALA A 953 9.73 -14.21 -66.17
N LEU A 954 10.89 -14.54 -65.60
CA LEU A 954 11.98 -15.22 -66.31
C LEU A 954 11.60 -16.63 -66.76
N HIS A 955 10.89 -17.40 -65.93
CA HIS A 955 10.43 -18.75 -66.27
C HIS A 955 9.45 -18.72 -67.45
N ARG A 956 8.58 -17.72 -67.51
CA ARG A 956 7.70 -17.49 -68.67
C ARG A 956 8.50 -17.26 -69.94
N GLU A 957 9.56 -16.43 -69.89
CA GLU A 957 10.42 -16.18 -71.04
C GLU A 957 11.19 -17.45 -71.47
N LEU A 958 11.79 -18.17 -70.51
CA LEU A 958 12.55 -19.40 -70.76
C LEU A 958 11.67 -20.58 -71.19
N SER A 959 10.36 -20.57 -70.90
CA SER A 959 9.43 -21.63 -71.30
C SER A 959 9.34 -21.82 -72.83
N GLN A 960 9.73 -20.79 -73.60
CA GLN A 960 9.80 -20.81 -75.07
C GLN A 960 10.72 -21.90 -75.63
N VAL A 961 11.62 -22.48 -74.82
CA VAL A 961 12.38 -23.69 -75.20
C VAL A 961 11.45 -24.85 -75.63
N SER A 962 10.24 -24.91 -75.08
CA SER A 962 9.22 -25.92 -75.40
C SER A 962 8.67 -25.78 -76.83
N ASP A 963 8.82 -24.62 -77.45
CA ASP A 963 8.40 -24.37 -78.83
C ASP A 963 9.48 -24.70 -79.86
N VAL A 964 10.72 -24.96 -79.44
CA VAL A 964 11.83 -25.33 -80.34
C VAL A 964 11.49 -26.53 -81.24
N PRO A 965 10.84 -27.61 -80.77
CA PRO A 965 10.41 -28.69 -81.66
C PRO A 965 9.48 -28.24 -82.80
N LYS A 966 8.53 -27.34 -82.54
CA LYS A 966 7.60 -26.82 -83.56
C LYS A 966 8.33 -26.04 -84.66
N GLN A 967 9.46 -25.44 -84.33
CA GLN A 967 10.24 -24.63 -85.27
C GLN A 967 10.98 -25.45 -86.33
N TYR A 968 11.39 -26.69 -86.00
CA TYR A 968 12.23 -27.52 -86.86
C TYR A 968 11.55 -28.79 -87.36
N ARG A 969 10.54 -29.30 -86.66
CA ARG A 969 9.85 -30.55 -87.03
C ARG A 969 8.94 -30.31 -88.25
N TRP A 970 9.17 -31.06 -89.33
CA TRP A 970 8.45 -30.93 -90.60
C TRP A 970 8.58 -29.55 -91.28
N THR A 971 9.65 -28.81 -90.99
CA THR A 971 9.93 -27.53 -91.63
C THR A 971 11.17 -27.61 -92.53
N LYS A 972 11.24 -26.77 -93.57
CA LYS A 972 12.44 -26.67 -94.45
C LYS A 972 13.55 -25.80 -93.84
N ARG A 973 13.50 -25.50 -92.54
CA ARG A 973 14.53 -24.67 -91.88
C ARG A 973 15.89 -25.37 -91.92
N ALA A 974 16.92 -24.57 -92.20
CA ALA A 974 18.31 -25.00 -92.11
C ALA A 974 18.69 -25.33 -90.65
N PRO A 975 19.74 -26.13 -90.41
CA PRO A 975 20.26 -26.38 -89.07
C PRO A 975 20.62 -25.05 -88.38
N PRO A 976 20.37 -24.95 -87.07
CA PRO A 976 20.67 -23.73 -86.31
C PRO A 976 22.18 -23.48 -86.19
N THR A 977 22.58 -22.21 -86.24
CA THR A 977 23.99 -21.77 -86.10
C THR A 977 24.25 -20.87 -84.89
N SER A 978 23.19 -20.49 -84.17
CA SER A 978 23.24 -19.57 -83.02
C SER A 978 22.13 -19.91 -82.02
N HIS A 979 22.25 -19.41 -80.79
CA HIS A 979 21.21 -19.52 -79.77
C HIS A 979 19.92 -18.80 -80.17
N SER A 980 18.82 -19.16 -79.50
CA SER A 980 17.49 -18.59 -79.67
C SER A 980 17.41 -17.15 -79.14
N LYS A 981 16.38 -16.40 -79.57
CA LYS A 981 16.18 -15.00 -79.11
C LYS A 981 15.75 -14.91 -77.63
N TYR A 982 14.98 -15.88 -77.15
CA TYR A 982 14.49 -15.88 -75.77
C TYR A 982 15.63 -16.03 -74.74
N THR A 983 16.75 -16.66 -75.10
CA THR A 983 17.91 -16.77 -74.19
C THR A 983 18.65 -15.44 -74.04
N THR A 984 18.72 -14.63 -75.10
CA THR A 984 19.26 -13.25 -75.02
C THR A 984 18.34 -12.36 -74.21
N SER A 985 17.03 -12.41 -74.49
CA SER A 985 15.99 -11.70 -73.75
C SER A 985 16.04 -12.00 -72.25
N ALA A 986 16.18 -13.28 -71.85
CA ALA A 986 16.29 -13.68 -70.46
C ALA A 986 17.54 -13.11 -69.75
N ILE A 987 18.69 -13.05 -70.41
CA ILE A 987 19.91 -12.45 -69.84
C ILE A 987 19.79 -10.92 -69.74
N GLU A 988 19.18 -10.27 -70.72
CA GLU A 988 18.89 -8.83 -70.66
C GLU A 988 17.93 -8.49 -69.51
N MET A 989 16.91 -9.33 -69.25
CA MET A 989 16.04 -9.19 -68.10
C MET A 989 16.82 -9.25 -66.78
N ILE A 990 17.73 -10.22 -66.61
CA ILE A 990 18.55 -10.36 -65.40
C ILE A 990 19.47 -9.14 -65.21
N LYS A 991 20.05 -8.61 -66.29
CA LYS A 991 20.87 -7.37 -66.22
C LYS A 991 20.06 -6.16 -65.80
N ASN A 992 18.86 -5.99 -66.36
CA ASN A 992 17.96 -4.91 -65.96
C ASN A 992 17.54 -5.02 -64.48
N PHE A 993 17.32 -6.24 -63.99
CA PHE A 993 17.04 -6.50 -62.58
C PHE A 993 18.23 -6.13 -61.68
N GLN A 994 19.46 -6.43 -62.12
CA GLN A 994 20.67 -6.00 -61.42
C GLN A 994 20.78 -4.48 -61.35
N GLU A 995 20.59 -3.78 -62.47
CA GLU A 995 20.68 -2.32 -62.52
C GLU A 995 19.67 -1.64 -61.58
N GLU A 996 18.43 -2.13 -61.52
CA GLU A 996 17.40 -1.54 -60.67
C GLU A 996 17.59 -1.88 -59.18
N ILE A 997 18.13 -3.06 -58.83
CA ILE A 997 18.49 -3.39 -57.44
C ILE A 997 19.68 -2.56 -56.95
N GLU A 998 20.70 -2.37 -57.78
CA GLU A 998 21.87 -1.54 -57.46
C GLU A 998 21.48 -0.07 -57.24
N LYS A 999 20.58 0.45 -58.08
CA LYS A 999 20.03 1.81 -57.99
C LYS A 999 19.24 2.07 -56.71
N GLU A 1000 18.64 1.04 -56.13
CA GLU A 1000 17.91 1.11 -54.86
C GLU A 1000 18.80 0.77 -53.64
N GLU A 1001 20.12 0.68 -53.83
CA GLU A 1001 21.13 0.48 -52.78
C GLU A 1001 20.86 -0.76 -51.91
N HIS A 1002 20.34 -1.83 -52.51
CA HIS A 1002 19.97 -3.04 -51.78
C HIS A 1002 21.17 -3.71 -51.09
N PRO A 1003 21.10 -4.12 -49.80
CA PRO A 1003 22.26 -4.60 -49.06
C PRO A 1003 22.83 -5.94 -49.56
N ASN A 1004 22.00 -6.75 -50.24
CA ASN A 1004 22.34 -8.11 -50.67
C ASN A 1004 22.27 -8.31 -52.20
N VAL A 1005 22.71 -7.34 -53.00
CA VAL A 1005 22.65 -7.39 -54.49
C VAL A 1005 23.19 -8.72 -55.04
N GLU A 1006 24.43 -9.08 -54.69
CA GLU A 1006 25.12 -10.26 -55.23
C GLU A 1006 24.34 -11.55 -54.96
N LYS A 1007 23.77 -11.67 -53.75
CA LYS A 1007 22.94 -12.82 -53.35
C LYS A 1007 21.65 -12.88 -54.18
N MET A 1008 20.93 -11.77 -54.34
CA MET A 1008 19.69 -11.73 -55.12
C MET A 1008 19.93 -12.14 -56.57
N ILE A 1009 21.00 -11.63 -57.19
CA ILE A 1009 21.35 -11.98 -58.58
C ILE A 1009 21.70 -13.46 -58.70
N LYS A 1010 22.46 -14.00 -57.74
CA LYS A 1010 22.82 -15.42 -57.71
C LYS A 1010 21.57 -16.31 -57.59
N ASP A 1011 20.66 -15.99 -56.68
CA ASP A 1011 19.45 -16.79 -56.41
C ASP A 1011 18.48 -16.79 -57.61
N VAL A 1012 18.26 -15.63 -58.24
CA VAL A 1012 17.47 -15.52 -59.48
C VAL A 1012 18.12 -16.32 -60.60
N SER A 1013 19.42 -16.13 -60.82
CA SER A 1013 20.14 -16.79 -61.91
C SER A 1013 20.10 -18.30 -61.75
N HIS A 1014 20.37 -18.82 -60.55
CA HIS A 1014 20.28 -20.25 -60.24
C HIS A 1014 18.87 -20.80 -60.50
N THR A 1015 17.83 -20.10 -60.03
CA THR A 1015 16.43 -20.51 -60.20
C THR A 1015 16.00 -20.54 -61.67
N ALA A 1016 16.44 -19.56 -62.47
CA ALA A 1016 16.19 -19.50 -63.90
C ALA A 1016 16.89 -20.65 -64.65
N LEU A 1017 18.16 -20.92 -64.34
CA LEU A 1017 18.95 -21.99 -64.99
C LEU A 1017 18.40 -23.38 -64.65
N CYS A 1018 18.01 -23.64 -63.41
CA CYS A 1018 17.37 -24.89 -63.00
C CYS A 1018 16.06 -25.14 -63.78
N TYR A 1019 15.23 -24.11 -63.95
CA TYR A 1019 13.99 -24.20 -64.71
C TYR A 1019 14.24 -24.53 -66.18
N PHE A 1020 15.21 -23.84 -66.81
CA PHE A 1020 15.61 -24.13 -68.19
C PHE A 1020 16.07 -25.59 -68.36
N VAL A 1021 16.91 -26.10 -67.44
CA VAL A 1021 17.39 -27.49 -67.47
C VAL A 1021 16.23 -28.49 -67.40
N GLY A 1022 15.24 -28.23 -66.53
CA GLY A 1022 14.03 -29.05 -66.42
C GLY A 1022 13.25 -29.08 -67.74
N LYS A 1023 12.96 -27.91 -68.32
CA LYS A 1023 12.21 -27.81 -69.58
C LYS A 1023 12.96 -28.39 -70.78
N ALA A 1024 14.27 -28.20 -70.85
CA ALA A 1024 15.10 -28.79 -71.89
C ALA A 1024 15.07 -30.33 -71.85
N LYS A 1025 15.04 -30.95 -70.65
CA LYS A 1025 14.86 -32.40 -70.48
C LYS A 1025 13.47 -32.87 -70.93
N GLU A 1026 12.40 -32.15 -70.57
CA GLU A 1026 11.05 -32.49 -71.06
C GLU A 1026 10.97 -32.49 -72.59
N VAL A 1027 11.55 -31.47 -73.23
CA VAL A 1027 11.65 -31.38 -74.69
C VAL A 1027 12.47 -32.55 -75.25
N GLN A 1028 13.55 -32.94 -74.59
CA GLN A 1028 14.36 -34.10 -74.96
C GLN A 1028 13.54 -35.38 -74.99
N ASP A 1029 12.88 -35.70 -73.88
CA ASP A 1029 12.11 -36.93 -73.72
C ASP A 1029 10.98 -37.00 -74.75
N GLY A 1030 10.34 -35.86 -75.04
CA GLY A 1030 9.34 -35.74 -76.10
C GLY A 1030 9.89 -35.98 -77.51
N VAL A 1031 11.09 -35.47 -77.81
CA VAL A 1031 11.77 -35.70 -79.09
C VAL A 1031 12.14 -37.18 -79.25
N GLU A 1032 12.70 -37.82 -78.22
CA GLU A 1032 13.11 -39.24 -78.24
C GLU A 1032 11.91 -40.21 -78.31
N ALA A 1033 10.81 -39.93 -77.60
CA ALA A 1033 9.57 -40.70 -77.69
C ALA A 1033 8.93 -40.61 -79.10
N THR A 1034 8.99 -39.45 -79.73
CA THR A 1034 8.46 -39.28 -81.09
C THR A 1034 9.39 -39.90 -82.14
N GLY A 1035 10.71 -39.76 -81.99
CA GLY A 1035 11.71 -40.34 -82.88
C GLY A 1035 11.67 -41.87 -82.89
N SER A 1036 11.51 -42.49 -81.71
CA SER A 1036 11.32 -43.94 -81.59
C SER A 1036 10.01 -44.42 -82.23
N SER A 1037 8.92 -43.64 -82.13
CA SER A 1037 7.63 -43.91 -82.81
C SER A 1037 7.72 -43.80 -84.34
N LEU A 1038 8.47 -42.82 -84.86
CA LEU A 1038 8.73 -42.64 -86.29
C LEU A 1038 9.66 -43.71 -86.87
N SER A 1039 10.63 -44.19 -86.09
CA SER A 1039 11.52 -45.29 -86.49
C SER A 1039 10.77 -46.62 -86.69
N ARG A 1040 9.66 -46.84 -85.97
CA ARG A 1040 8.75 -47.98 -86.18
C ARG A 1040 7.96 -47.87 -87.48
N PHE A 1041 7.65 -46.66 -87.95
CA PHE A 1041 6.95 -46.42 -89.22
C PHE A 1041 7.87 -46.48 -90.46
N LYS A 1042 9.17 -46.22 -90.32
CA LYS A 1042 10.15 -46.18 -91.44
C LYS A 1042 10.61 -47.55 -91.97
N ARG A 1043 10.11 -48.69 -91.48
CA ARG A 1043 10.37 -50.01 -92.07
C ARG A 1043 9.47 -50.29 -93.29
N LYS A 1044 9.59 -49.49 -94.36
CA LYS A 1044 9.25 -49.83 -95.76
C LYS A 1044 9.45 -48.62 -96.69
N THR A 1045 10.69 -48.30 -97.03
CA THR A 1045 11.10 -47.73 -98.34
C THR A 1045 12.64 -47.62 -98.41
N THR A 1046 13.17 -47.81 -99.62
CA THR A 1046 14.58 -47.91 -100.03
C THR A 1046 15.40 -46.60 -99.85
N PRO A 1047 16.75 -46.68 -99.84
CA PRO A 1047 17.62 -45.58 -99.44
C PRO A 1047 17.96 -44.64 -100.60
N GLU A 1048 17.78 -43.33 -100.41
CA GLU A 1048 18.43 -42.30 -101.22
C GLU A 1048 19.53 -41.60 -100.43
N SER A 1049 20.67 -41.49 -101.09
CA SER A 1049 21.91 -40.84 -100.66
C SER A 1049 21.78 -39.31 -100.66
N GLY A 1050 21.90 -38.72 -99.48
CA GLY A 1050 22.05 -37.29 -99.25
C GLY A 1050 21.92 -37.03 -97.76
N ALA A 1051 23.00 -36.62 -97.10
CA ALA A 1051 23.02 -36.37 -95.65
C ALA A 1051 22.14 -35.17 -95.28
N SER A 1052 20.82 -35.34 -95.28
CA SER A 1052 19.90 -34.38 -94.69
C SER A 1052 19.85 -34.63 -93.17
N VAL A 1053 20.41 -33.70 -92.40
CA VAL A 1053 20.33 -33.69 -90.93
C VAL A 1053 18.88 -33.90 -90.50
N SER A 1054 18.63 -34.88 -89.62
CA SER A 1054 17.28 -35.19 -89.13
C SER A 1054 16.69 -33.98 -88.43
N ASP A 1055 15.37 -33.79 -88.51
CA ASP A 1055 14.70 -32.71 -87.76
C ASP A 1055 14.94 -32.84 -86.25
N ASP A 1056 15.08 -34.06 -85.74
CA ASP A 1056 15.44 -34.32 -84.33
C ASP A 1056 16.88 -33.86 -84.02
N ASP A 1057 17.83 -33.98 -84.96
CA ASP A 1057 19.21 -33.48 -84.79
C ASP A 1057 19.27 -31.95 -84.83
N LYS A 1058 18.42 -31.30 -85.64
CA LYS A 1058 18.29 -29.83 -85.65
C LYS A 1058 17.76 -29.30 -84.32
N ILE A 1059 16.77 -29.98 -83.73
CA ILE A 1059 16.23 -29.62 -82.40
C ILE A 1059 17.30 -29.78 -81.31
N LYS A 1060 18.02 -30.90 -81.32
CA LYS A 1060 19.15 -31.14 -80.41
C LYS A 1060 20.25 -30.08 -80.54
N CYS A 1061 20.55 -29.68 -81.78
CA CYS A 1061 21.54 -28.63 -82.05
C CYS A 1061 21.09 -27.25 -81.54
N GLN A 1062 19.79 -26.89 -81.64
CA GLN A 1062 19.30 -25.60 -81.10
C GLN A 1062 19.39 -25.58 -79.57
N ILE A 1063 18.96 -26.65 -78.89
CA ILE A 1063 19.02 -26.75 -77.42
C ILE A 1063 20.47 -26.71 -76.92
N TYR A 1064 21.42 -27.30 -77.66
CA TYR A 1064 22.85 -27.19 -77.37
C TYR A 1064 23.33 -25.72 -77.43
N HIS A 1065 22.98 -24.97 -78.48
CA HIS A 1065 23.36 -23.57 -78.60
C HIS A 1065 22.73 -22.69 -77.51
N ASP A 1066 21.47 -22.95 -77.16
CA ASP A 1066 20.73 -22.24 -76.10
C ASP A 1066 21.37 -22.50 -74.73
N ALA A 1067 21.64 -23.77 -74.39
CA ALA A 1067 22.26 -24.16 -73.13
C ALA A 1067 23.71 -23.66 -73.00
N LYS A 1068 24.46 -23.66 -74.10
CA LYS A 1068 25.84 -23.17 -74.13
C LYS A 1068 25.90 -21.66 -73.86
N PHE A 1069 25.04 -20.86 -74.51
CA PHE A 1069 24.98 -19.42 -74.32
C PHE A 1069 24.58 -19.05 -72.88
N LEU A 1070 23.60 -19.75 -72.30
CA LEU A 1070 23.19 -19.53 -70.91
C LEU A 1070 24.30 -19.91 -69.92
N LEU A 1071 25.07 -20.97 -70.20
CA LEU A 1071 26.20 -21.38 -69.36
C LEU A 1071 27.33 -20.34 -69.36
N GLU A 1072 27.74 -19.86 -70.55
CA GLU A 1072 28.76 -18.80 -70.69
C GLU A 1072 28.30 -17.48 -70.05
N SER A 1073 27.00 -17.17 -70.13
CA SER A 1073 26.43 -15.97 -69.51
C SER A 1073 26.32 -16.07 -67.99
N ALA A 1074 26.04 -17.27 -67.44
CA ALA A 1074 25.94 -17.51 -66.00
C ALA A 1074 27.28 -17.30 -65.27
N GLU A 1075 28.39 -17.66 -65.91
CA GLU A 1075 29.75 -17.42 -65.39
C GLU A 1075 30.04 -15.91 -65.27
N SER A 1076 29.53 -15.10 -66.20
CA SER A 1076 29.66 -13.63 -66.14
C SER A 1076 28.79 -12.96 -65.07
N LEU A 1077 27.79 -13.68 -64.53
CA LEU A 1077 26.87 -13.21 -63.49
C LEU A 1077 27.22 -13.76 -62.09
N GLY A 1078 28.41 -14.36 -61.93
CA GLY A 1078 28.92 -14.80 -60.62
C GLY A 1078 28.39 -16.15 -60.10
N VAL A 1079 27.70 -16.94 -60.94
CA VAL A 1079 27.19 -18.28 -60.57
C VAL A 1079 28.31 -19.32 -60.64
N THR A 1080 28.48 -20.14 -59.59
CA THR A 1080 29.61 -21.08 -59.48
C THR A 1080 29.35 -22.41 -60.21
N ALA A 1081 30.42 -23.14 -60.56
CA ALA A 1081 30.33 -24.39 -61.33
C ALA A 1081 29.41 -25.47 -60.70
N GLY A 1082 29.27 -25.50 -59.36
CA GLY A 1082 28.41 -26.45 -58.65
C GLY A 1082 26.91 -26.17 -58.77
N ASP A 1083 26.54 -24.92 -59.06
CA ASP A 1083 25.15 -24.45 -59.21
C ASP A 1083 24.57 -24.75 -60.62
N VAL A 1084 25.42 -25.20 -61.56
CA VAL A 1084 25.11 -25.37 -63.00
C VAL A 1084 25.38 -26.78 -63.53
N ASP A 1085 25.67 -27.77 -62.68
CA ASP A 1085 25.96 -29.16 -63.08
C ASP A 1085 24.88 -29.78 -63.99
N GLY A 1086 23.61 -29.43 -63.74
CA GLY A 1086 22.48 -29.83 -64.57
C GLY A 1086 22.55 -29.28 -66.00
N LEU A 1087 22.98 -28.02 -66.16
CA LEU A 1087 23.11 -27.32 -67.44
C LEU A 1087 24.31 -27.82 -68.22
N ARG A 1088 25.44 -28.05 -67.53
CA ARG A 1088 26.61 -28.70 -68.11
C ARG A 1088 26.26 -30.09 -68.64
N GLY A 1089 25.47 -30.85 -67.88
CA GLY A 1089 24.93 -32.13 -68.32
C GLY A 1089 23.97 -32.05 -69.51
N VAL A 1090 23.30 -30.93 -69.75
CA VAL A 1090 22.52 -30.70 -70.99
C VAL A 1090 23.47 -30.39 -72.15
N VAL A 1091 24.42 -29.49 -71.97
CA VAL A 1091 25.43 -29.15 -73.00
C VAL A 1091 26.20 -30.39 -73.47
N ASP A 1092 26.65 -31.25 -72.53
CA ASP A 1092 27.40 -32.46 -72.86
C ASP A 1092 26.56 -33.53 -73.56
N ARG A 1093 25.26 -33.64 -73.23
CA ARG A 1093 24.34 -34.63 -73.82
C ARG A 1093 23.88 -34.26 -75.23
N PHE A 1094 23.70 -32.97 -75.51
CA PHE A 1094 23.22 -32.49 -76.81
C PHE A 1094 24.35 -32.15 -77.80
N LYS A 1095 25.61 -32.34 -77.38
CA LYS A 1095 26.80 -32.15 -78.22
C LYS A 1095 26.84 -33.19 -79.34
N ILE A 1096 26.61 -32.77 -80.57
CA ILE A 1096 26.71 -33.64 -81.75
C ILE A 1096 28.19 -33.95 -82.02
N LYS A 1097 28.58 -35.22 -81.92
CA LYS A 1097 29.93 -35.68 -82.32
C LYS A 1097 30.08 -35.53 -83.83
N LYS A 1098 31.03 -34.72 -84.29
CA LYS A 1098 31.53 -34.82 -85.67
C LYS A 1098 32.21 -36.19 -85.81
N GLU A 1099 31.75 -37.02 -86.75
CA GLU A 1099 32.53 -38.15 -87.25
C GLU A 1099 33.78 -37.59 -87.96
N ASN A 1100 34.86 -37.46 -87.20
CA ASN A 1100 36.26 -37.61 -87.59
C ASN A 1100 37.11 -36.98 -86.49
N GLU A 1101 37.55 -37.80 -85.54
CA GLU A 1101 38.92 -37.75 -85.05
C GLU A 1101 39.23 -39.02 -84.25
N SER A 1102 40.27 -39.70 -84.71
CA SER A 1102 40.75 -40.99 -84.28
C SER A 1102 41.44 -40.95 -82.91
N VAL A 1103 41.20 -42.02 -82.16
CA VAL A 1103 41.89 -42.52 -80.96
C VAL A 1103 43.43 -42.45 -81.07
N VAL A 1104 44.13 -42.14 -79.95
CA VAL A 1104 45.35 -42.81 -79.41
C VAL A 1104 45.80 -42.09 -78.09
N PRO A 1105 46.42 -42.79 -77.10
CA PRO A 1105 46.06 -42.67 -75.68
C PRO A 1105 47.06 -41.92 -74.76
N VAL A 1106 46.58 -41.63 -73.56
CA VAL A 1106 47.26 -41.10 -72.37
C VAL A 1106 48.09 -42.18 -71.67
N VAL A 1107 49.34 -41.87 -71.29
CA VAL A 1107 50.06 -42.43 -70.13
C VAL A 1107 51.11 -41.41 -69.61
N GLN A 1108 50.88 -40.92 -68.37
CA GLN A 1108 51.82 -40.69 -67.24
C GLN A 1108 53.07 -39.79 -67.38
N THR A 1109 53.59 -39.10 -66.36
CA THR A 1109 53.24 -38.62 -64.98
C THR A 1109 54.46 -37.80 -64.50
N VAL A 1110 54.37 -37.26 -63.26
CA VAL A 1110 55.45 -36.86 -62.32
C VAL A 1110 55.64 -35.34 -62.28
N ALA A 1111 55.51 -34.62 -61.16
CA ALA A 1111 55.29 -34.91 -59.72
C ALA A 1111 54.72 -33.61 -59.10
N GLU A 1112 53.82 -33.62 -58.11
CA GLU A 1112 54.06 -33.85 -56.66
C GLU A 1112 55.21 -32.98 -56.10
N ALA A 1113 55.11 -32.28 -54.97
CA ALA A 1113 54.41 -32.54 -53.72
C ALA A 1113 54.29 -31.19 -52.92
N GLU A 1114 53.68 -31.02 -51.74
CA GLU A 1114 53.58 -31.85 -50.52
C GLU A 1114 52.50 -31.21 -49.60
N LYS A 1115 51.51 -31.99 -49.13
CA LYS A 1115 51.29 -32.53 -47.76
C LYS A 1115 50.60 -31.61 -46.72
N VAL A 1116 49.37 -31.98 -46.29
CA VAL A 1116 48.98 -32.67 -45.00
C VAL A 1116 48.92 -31.68 -43.83
N GLY A 1117 47.90 -31.59 -42.97
CA GLY A 1117 46.67 -32.33 -42.74
C GLY A 1117 46.20 -32.09 -41.28
N ASN A 1118 44.93 -32.41 -41.02
CA ASN A 1118 44.28 -32.71 -39.73
C ASN A 1118 43.77 -31.60 -38.77
N LYS A 1119 42.45 -31.72 -38.54
CA LYS A 1119 41.70 -31.76 -37.25
C LYS A 1119 41.28 -30.46 -36.53
N ASN A 1120 39.97 -30.24 -36.61
CA ASN A 1120 38.97 -30.28 -35.52
C ASN A 1120 39.04 -29.34 -34.29
N ASP A 1121 37.82 -28.84 -34.01
CA ASP A 1121 37.15 -28.52 -32.74
C ASP A 1121 37.12 -27.05 -32.25
N ASP A 1122 35.89 -26.52 -32.26
CA ASP A 1122 35.19 -25.65 -31.29
C ASP A 1122 35.90 -24.43 -30.68
N PHE A 1123 35.54 -23.22 -31.15
CA PHE A 1123 34.59 -22.29 -30.51
C PHE A 1123 34.23 -21.12 -31.43
#